data_AF-A0A3A4W1H0-F1
#
_entry.id   AF-A0A3A4W1H0-F1
#
_cell.length_a   1.000
_cell.length_b   1.000
_cell.length_c   1.000
_cell.angle_alpha   90.00
_cell.angle_beta   90.00
_cell.angle_gamma   90.00
#
_symmetry.space_group_name_H-M   'P 1'
#
loop_
_entity.id
_entity.type
_entity.pdbx_description
1 polymer ?
#
loop_
_entity_poly.entity_id
_entity_poly.type
_entity_poly.pdbx_seq_one_letter_code
_entity_poly.pdbx_strand_id
1 'polypeptide(L)'
;MERRDFNIVDAFLLTGLTAFLMVYFDVRYLLYDTVVTGGDTASWMGVADHLAEVLLPNGRLMGWDMGNFCGYPNFNFYFIPPFLLAVLPAKLLGIPLTITLKWVIMSGIFMFPSAVYFGLRWMGYRFPIPVVGSAASLLFLFNESYTMFGANTLSTFAGEFCYMFAFSLFALFIGSFYKGTKEERWMVRNGILFGLIGLCHLFVFIPAIFLFFFAYLNGTRLRYLIGVGAVAFVCMAFWILPLAAYRYPYTTPVYMIWQEFVNLRYSMAGLLGLILLTAPRFAVHVIGRLEKKEMLPKISFLIFSLIGGFAAAYLIGNYLVYGSALWSTGLHYPETTGAIIGKDFAESLKPFLLPVSLGVGMAVTLPGVFLLHRANFSGFCRAFGSICFAAVVFIGACGLHGFITGKISNAALQKQLSSPWFIAILYGGFCIGIFAYLILSKRFQEKVEKYARLAPADRLLLWTVLMFGCVTAYFSAHFLEVPDIRFLPPLSFALMMVFAVDTLEPFIAEKGKGFRILFGFTACYLAVVAVIFGAVKSGNWYRFNNKGYEMASGYPEFAEINRYLRTAYEKENPDPLNAPRVAYEKCDLYGSFGGDRVFESLLLFSGRQTLEGIHYAGSIAARFNAFIQTEFSRDIKTPKPQILSMINPGALPVHFDLYNISHLVVMTDTVKQALSGSDRFEREAQFGAASLYRYIGCKGRYVEVPDVRPVRYTGEKWVDDFFSWYKYPEGNDVLLVPDRYVTDRADRAVFFDSTDRVFDLGRFRSNRLDRKDLKIDSDIDHLRIRFTTNKPGIPHLVKVSYFPNWKVDGANGVYPVSPHLMMVIPRQKTVTLTYARSGWELAGLAVTCIGLFFILSAAFMRRLKKPKTEAENPAASRRWERLLSVVEKHAAAARPYILCLVIVSAAFLIAAGAAFRNRPVRTYIAGYHLYKEGNLQRDRKNLADADSAFRKAILTMKPLLDARSAYDHRDVINCILTTAMCHENLGEEDAAELWYLNLLSDYPYSRYVGEANVKLARIYRNRARNEFAPRDEQQNSVHVEQALGWMEKSLSRYRSAVEEDRFSVWAKYAVDDLKAERQRMDQWTKNISLLQTDEKFGNRMRSLTQRLEDLLNREKITNPKLQAPNSKQ
;
A
#
# COMPACT_ATOMS: atom_id res chain seq x y z
N MET A 1 -39.19 27.42 -21.31
CA MET A 1 -38.05 28.34 -21.14
C MET A 1 -37.16 27.97 -19.96
N GLU A 2 -37.66 27.88 -18.73
CA GLU A 2 -36.84 27.69 -17.53
C GLU A 2 -35.88 26.48 -17.54
N ARG A 3 -36.32 25.30 -18.01
CA ARG A 3 -35.43 24.13 -18.19
C ARG A 3 -34.29 24.36 -19.20
N ARG A 4 -34.54 25.14 -20.25
CA ARG A 4 -33.55 25.45 -21.29
C ARG A 4 -32.51 26.43 -20.77
N ASP A 5 -32.94 27.44 -20.02
CA ASP A 5 -32.06 28.43 -19.40
C ASP A 5 -31.09 27.80 -18.40
N PHE A 6 -31.58 26.88 -17.55
CA PHE A 6 -30.71 26.17 -16.61
C PHE A 6 -29.70 25.25 -17.29
N ASN A 7 -30.07 24.61 -18.39
CA ASN A 7 -29.12 23.80 -19.15
C ASN A 7 -27.99 24.64 -19.74
N ILE A 8 -28.27 25.90 -20.16
CA ILE A 8 -27.24 26.82 -20.66
C ILE A 8 -26.31 27.25 -19.52
N VAL A 9 -26.87 27.64 -18.35
CA VAL A 9 -26.06 28.01 -17.19
C VAL A 9 -25.21 26.84 -16.69
N ASP A 10 -25.78 25.64 -16.64
CA ASP A 10 -25.04 24.42 -16.30
C ASP A 10 -23.87 24.19 -17.27
N ALA A 11 -24.12 24.25 -18.58
CA ALA A 11 -23.10 24.06 -19.59
C ALA A 11 -21.98 25.11 -19.48
N PHE A 12 -22.32 26.37 -19.25
CA PHE A 12 -21.36 27.45 -19.02
C PHE A 12 -20.47 27.18 -17.80
N LEU A 13 -21.08 26.86 -16.65
CA LEU A 13 -20.35 26.59 -15.42
C LEU A 13 -19.45 25.36 -15.54
N LEU A 14 -19.94 24.27 -16.14
CA LEU A 14 -19.12 23.07 -16.36
C LEU A 14 -17.95 23.30 -17.31
N THR A 15 -18.17 24.08 -18.37
CA THR A 15 -17.10 24.49 -19.29
C THR A 15 -16.08 25.33 -18.55
N GLY A 16 -16.52 26.26 -17.68
CA GLY A 16 -15.65 27.05 -16.83
C GLY A 16 -14.80 26.21 -15.87
N LEU A 17 -15.38 25.20 -15.20
CA LEU A 17 -14.62 24.29 -14.34
C LEU A 17 -13.59 23.46 -15.13
N THR A 18 -13.95 23.02 -16.34
CA THR A 18 -13.04 22.25 -17.21
C THR A 18 -11.90 23.12 -17.72
N ALA A 19 -12.21 24.34 -18.19
CA ALA A 19 -11.22 25.32 -18.61
C ALA A 19 -10.28 25.68 -17.45
N PHE A 20 -10.82 25.87 -16.24
CA PHE A 20 -10.01 26.07 -15.05
C PHE A 20 -9.02 24.92 -14.82
N LEU A 21 -9.46 23.66 -14.90
CA LEU A 21 -8.56 22.51 -14.77
C LEU A 21 -7.45 22.51 -15.83
N MET A 22 -7.78 22.82 -17.08
CA MET A 22 -6.81 22.90 -18.18
C MET A 22 -5.81 24.05 -18.04
N VAL A 23 -6.24 25.17 -17.45
CA VAL A 23 -5.35 26.32 -17.18
C VAL A 23 -4.47 26.05 -15.95
N TYR A 24 -5.06 25.52 -14.88
CA TYR A 24 -4.32 25.17 -13.66
C TYR A 24 -3.27 24.09 -13.95
N PHE A 25 -3.68 23.01 -14.63
CA PHE A 25 -2.78 21.99 -15.17
C PHE A 25 -2.40 22.37 -16.59
N ASP A 26 -1.51 23.36 -16.71
CA ASP A 26 -1.00 23.88 -17.98
C ASP A 26 -0.84 22.77 -19.05
N VAL A 27 -1.84 22.66 -19.94
CA VAL A 27 -2.00 21.54 -20.87
C VAL A 27 -0.85 21.41 -21.85
N ARG A 28 -0.03 22.46 -22.00
CA ARG A 28 1.17 22.43 -22.85
C ARG A 28 2.16 21.35 -22.42
N TYR A 29 2.25 21.04 -21.12
CA TYR A 29 3.10 19.95 -20.62
C TYR A 29 2.67 18.56 -21.12
N LEU A 30 1.39 18.37 -21.48
CA LEU A 30 0.90 17.11 -22.05
C LEU A 30 1.35 16.91 -23.50
N LEU A 31 1.75 17.99 -24.17
CA LEU A 31 2.20 17.98 -25.56
C LEU A 31 3.72 17.80 -25.71
N TYR A 32 4.47 17.84 -24.60
CA TYR A 32 5.89 17.54 -24.64
C TYR A 32 6.11 16.05 -24.89
N ASP A 33 6.91 15.73 -25.89
CA ASP A 33 7.38 14.37 -26.17
C ASP A 33 8.51 14.01 -25.19
N THR A 34 8.11 13.76 -23.95
CA THR A 34 9.00 13.40 -22.84
C THR A 34 8.37 12.28 -22.03
N VAL A 35 9.17 11.33 -21.57
CA VAL A 35 8.69 10.19 -20.79
C VAL A 35 8.34 10.66 -19.38
N VAL A 36 7.12 10.36 -18.93
CA VAL A 36 6.61 10.77 -17.60
C VAL A 36 7.48 10.26 -16.44
N THR A 37 7.57 11.06 -15.38
CA THR A 37 8.36 10.76 -14.16
C THR A 37 7.50 10.82 -12.89
N GLY A 38 8.13 10.59 -11.73
CA GLY A 38 7.52 10.77 -10.41
C GLY A 38 6.71 9.58 -9.90
N GLY A 39 6.94 9.19 -8.65
CA GLY A 39 6.27 8.05 -8.02
C GLY A 39 6.30 6.80 -8.90
N ASP A 40 5.18 6.07 -8.93
CA ASP A 40 4.95 4.91 -9.78
C ASP A 40 4.69 5.30 -11.25
N THR A 41 4.37 6.57 -11.51
CA THR A 41 4.08 7.09 -12.86
C THR A 41 5.25 6.90 -13.81
N ALA A 42 6.47 7.02 -13.29
CA ALA A 42 7.74 6.74 -13.97
C ALA A 42 7.78 5.40 -14.72
N SER A 43 7.11 4.37 -14.19
CA SER A 43 7.19 3.00 -14.71
C SER A 43 6.12 2.70 -15.77
N TRP A 44 5.10 3.56 -15.92
CA TRP A 44 3.96 3.28 -16.81
C TRP A 44 4.29 3.35 -18.30
N MET A 45 5.34 4.08 -18.68
CA MET A 45 5.75 4.15 -20.09
C MET A 45 6.21 2.78 -20.60
N GLY A 46 7.05 2.06 -19.85
CA GLY A 46 7.48 0.71 -20.23
C GLY A 46 6.33 -0.28 -20.33
N VAL A 47 5.35 -0.18 -19.43
CA VAL A 47 4.14 -1.03 -19.46
C VAL A 47 3.27 -0.74 -20.68
N ALA A 48 3.11 0.55 -21.05
CA ALA A 48 2.37 0.96 -22.24
C ALA A 48 3.09 0.57 -23.53
N ASP A 49 4.42 0.72 -23.56
CA ASP A 49 5.28 0.34 -24.68
C ASP A 49 5.20 -1.16 -24.95
N HIS A 50 5.29 -2.00 -23.91
CA HIS A 50 5.11 -3.45 -24.04
C HIS A 50 3.74 -3.84 -24.61
N LEU A 51 2.65 -3.14 -24.20
CA LEU A 51 1.33 -3.34 -24.81
C LEU A 51 1.33 -3.00 -26.30
N ALA A 52 1.99 -1.90 -26.66
CA ALA A 52 2.02 -1.36 -28.02
C ALA A 52 2.89 -2.18 -28.98
N GLU A 53 4.08 -2.58 -28.54
CA GLU A 53 5.12 -3.16 -29.40
C GLU A 53 5.18 -4.70 -29.32
N VAL A 54 4.72 -5.31 -28.23
CA VAL A 54 4.77 -6.77 -28.05
C VAL A 54 3.39 -7.39 -28.07
N LEU A 55 2.46 -6.91 -27.25
CA LEU A 55 1.18 -7.61 -27.05
C LEU A 55 0.20 -7.43 -28.21
N LEU A 56 -0.10 -6.18 -28.60
CA LEU A 56 -1.07 -5.91 -29.67
C LEU A 56 -0.65 -6.50 -31.03
N PRO A 57 0.63 -6.41 -31.47
CA PRO A 57 1.07 -7.04 -32.72
C PRO A 57 0.90 -8.56 -32.73
N ASN A 58 0.98 -9.20 -31.55
CA ASN A 58 0.72 -10.63 -31.38
C ASN A 58 -0.77 -10.95 -31.12
N GLY A 59 -1.67 -9.97 -31.27
CA GLY A 59 -3.11 -10.13 -31.05
C GLY A 59 -3.48 -10.41 -29.59
N ARG A 60 -2.72 -9.88 -28.62
CA ARG A 60 -2.92 -10.12 -27.19
C ARG A 60 -3.19 -8.83 -26.43
N LEU A 61 -3.91 -8.96 -25.31
CA LEU A 61 -4.10 -7.90 -24.32
C LEU A 61 -3.32 -8.16 -23.02
N MET A 62 -2.80 -9.37 -22.87
CA MET A 62 -2.01 -9.82 -21.73
C MET A 62 -0.93 -10.77 -22.23
N GLY A 63 0.24 -10.77 -21.59
CA GLY A 63 1.37 -11.58 -22.02
C GLY A 63 2.53 -11.52 -21.04
N TRP A 64 3.71 -11.93 -21.49
CA TRP A 64 4.90 -11.99 -20.65
C TRP A 64 5.86 -10.87 -20.98
N ASP A 65 6.30 -10.14 -19.95
CA ASP A 65 7.26 -9.06 -20.08
C ASP A 65 8.57 -9.44 -19.38
N MET A 66 9.69 -9.47 -20.13
CA MET A 66 11.02 -9.83 -19.61
C MET A 66 11.67 -8.71 -18.79
N GLY A 67 11.19 -7.46 -18.88
CA GLY A 67 11.92 -6.28 -18.42
C GLY A 67 12.20 -6.24 -16.93
N ASN A 68 11.29 -6.74 -16.11
CA ASN A 68 11.39 -6.72 -14.65
C ASN A 68 11.12 -8.11 -14.05
N PHE A 69 11.49 -8.31 -12.78
CA PHE A 69 11.10 -9.48 -11.99
C PHE A 69 11.51 -10.84 -12.59
N CYS A 70 12.61 -10.87 -13.37
CA CYS A 70 13.00 -12.02 -14.17
C CYS A 70 11.89 -12.51 -15.12
N GLY A 71 10.98 -11.62 -15.51
CA GLY A 71 9.78 -11.93 -16.24
C GLY A 71 8.51 -11.89 -15.38
N TYR A 72 7.44 -11.27 -15.87
CA TYR A 72 6.13 -11.29 -15.22
C TYR A 72 4.97 -11.26 -16.21
N PRO A 73 3.77 -11.76 -15.84
CA PRO A 73 2.61 -11.79 -16.72
C PRO A 73 1.91 -10.43 -16.76
N ASN A 74 2.43 -9.51 -17.58
CA ASN A 74 1.91 -8.16 -17.75
C ASN A 74 0.42 -8.18 -18.15
N PHE A 75 -0.37 -7.30 -17.52
CA PHE A 75 -1.85 -7.19 -17.59
C PHE A 75 -2.69 -8.38 -17.10
N ASN A 76 -2.14 -9.55 -16.75
CA ASN A 76 -2.93 -10.64 -16.14
C ASN A 76 -3.52 -10.24 -14.77
N PHE A 77 -2.79 -9.40 -14.03
CA PHE A 77 -3.15 -8.94 -12.69
C PHE A 77 -3.24 -7.41 -12.59
N TYR A 78 -3.34 -6.74 -13.74
CA TYR A 78 -3.42 -5.27 -13.83
C TYR A 78 -4.44 -4.81 -14.86
N PHE A 79 -4.70 -3.50 -14.91
CA PHE A 79 -5.81 -2.88 -15.63
C PHE A 79 -5.46 -2.59 -17.09
N ILE A 80 -6.45 -2.74 -17.99
CA ILE A 80 -6.22 -2.71 -19.45
C ILE A 80 -6.76 -1.44 -20.12
N PRO A 81 -8.02 -1.00 -19.92
CA PRO A 81 -8.63 0.03 -20.74
C PRO A 81 -7.90 1.38 -20.74
N PRO A 82 -7.41 1.91 -19.60
CA PRO A 82 -6.63 3.15 -19.61
C PRO A 82 -5.40 3.05 -20.52
N PHE A 83 -4.64 1.95 -20.47
CA PHE A 83 -3.48 1.77 -21.35
C PHE A 83 -3.89 1.63 -22.81
N LEU A 84 -4.99 0.94 -23.13
CA LEU A 84 -5.53 0.91 -24.50
C LEU A 84 -5.91 2.30 -25.01
N LEU A 85 -6.45 3.17 -24.15
CA LEU A 85 -6.75 4.56 -24.51
C LEU A 85 -5.50 5.38 -24.83
N ALA A 86 -4.32 4.97 -24.36
CA ALA A 86 -3.05 5.62 -24.68
C ALA A 86 -2.45 5.02 -25.97
N VAL A 87 -2.43 3.68 -26.05
CA VAL A 87 -1.78 2.95 -27.13
C VAL A 87 -2.55 3.05 -28.45
N LEU A 88 -3.89 2.99 -28.44
CA LEU A 88 -4.69 3.01 -29.66
C LEU A 88 -4.51 4.32 -30.46
N PRO A 89 -4.61 5.53 -29.88
CA PRO A 89 -4.30 6.75 -30.62
C PRO A 89 -2.84 6.80 -31.10
N ALA A 90 -1.90 6.28 -30.31
CA ALA A 90 -0.49 6.26 -30.70
C ALA A 90 -0.26 5.41 -31.95
N LYS A 91 -0.81 4.18 -31.98
CA LYS A 91 -0.68 3.27 -33.11
C LYS A 91 -1.54 3.65 -34.32
N LEU A 92 -2.76 4.15 -34.10
CA LEU A 92 -3.72 4.43 -35.19
C LEU A 92 -3.55 5.83 -35.80
N LEU A 93 -3.08 6.81 -35.03
CA LEU A 93 -2.96 8.21 -35.47
C LEU A 93 -1.50 8.69 -35.56
N GLY A 94 -0.52 7.86 -35.17
CA GLY A 94 0.91 8.22 -35.20
C GLY A 94 1.33 9.27 -34.18
N ILE A 95 0.54 9.48 -33.12
CA ILE A 95 0.87 10.42 -32.03
C ILE A 95 1.88 9.74 -31.09
N PRO A 96 2.94 10.42 -30.62
CA PRO A 96 3.89 9.85 -29.67
C PRO A 96 3.19 9.24 -28.43
N LEU A 97 3.59 8.03 -28.05
CA LEU A 97 3.00 7.31 -26.89
C LEU A 97 3.19 8.08 -25.57
N THR A 98 4.30 8.82 -25.45
CA THR A 98 4.58 9.76 -24.35
C THR A 98 3.46 10.79 -24.17
N ILE A 99 2.96 11.36 -25.28
CA ILE A 99 1.89 12.36 -25.29
C ILE A 99 0.55 11.70 -24.98
N THR A 100 0.21 10.60 -25.65
CA THR A 100 -1.10 9.95 -25.45
C THR A 100 -1.24 9.39 -24.03
N LEU A 101 -0.16 8.86 -23.45
CA LEU A 101 -0.15 8.40 -22.06
C LEU A 101 -0.39 9.54 -21.06
N LYS A 102 0.24 10.71 -21.26
CA LYS A 102 -0.01 11.91 -20.43
C LYS A 102 -1.48 12.35 -20.48
N TRP A 103 -2.08 12.37 -21.67
CA TRP A 103 -3.49 12.68 -21.84
C TRP A 103 -4.40 11.68 -21.12
N VAL A 104 -4.09 10.39 -21.20
CA VAL A 104 -4.84 9.35 -20.49
C VAL A 104 -4.69 9.48 -18.97
N ILE A 105 -3.49 9.76 -18.46
CA ILE A 105 -3.26 9.98 -17.02
C ILE A 105 -4.16 11.12 -16.52
N MET A 106 -4.29 12.19 -17.30
CA MET A 106 -5.14 13.34 -16.97
C MET A 106 -6.64 13.12 -17.24
N SER A 107 -7.02 12.15 -18.07
CA SER A 107 -8.40 11.99 -18.52
C SER A 107 -9.40 11.77 -17.38
N GLY A 108 -9.02 11.03 -16.32
CA GLY A 108 -9.86 10.88 -15.12
C GLY A 108 -10.08 12.20 -14.40
N ILE A 109 -9.03 13.00 -14.22
CA ILE A 109 -9.09 14.33 -13.58
C ILE A 109 -10.06 15.25 -14.34
N PHE A 110 -9.94 15.32 -15.67
CA PHE A 110 -10.81 16.17 -16.49
C PHE A 110 -12.25 15.65 -16.60
N MET A 111 -12.45 14.33 -16.62
CA MET A 111 -13.78 13.73 -16.72
C MET A 111 -14.59 13.84 -15.42
N PHE A 112 -13.92 13.88 -14.25
CA PHE A 112 -14.57 13.71 -12.96
C PHE A 112 -15.69 14.74 -12.66
N PRO A 113 -15.49 16.07 -12.81
CA PRO A 113 -16.56 17.02 -12.51
C PRO A 113 -17.79 16.83 -13.39
N SER A 114 -17.59 16.56 -14.69
CA SER A 114 -18.69 16.27 -15.61
C SER A 114 -19.39 14.95 -15.29
N ALA A 115 -18.65 13.91 -14.90
CA ALA A 115 -19.22 12.64 -14.50
C ALA A 115 -20.10 12.78 -13.24
N VAL A 116 -19.66 13.58 -12.25
CA VAL A 116 -20.46 13.92 -11.06
C VAL A 116 -21.71 14.69 -11.47
N TYR A 117 -21.61 15.71 -12.33
CA TYR A 117 -22.77 16.43 -12.86
C TYR A 117 -23.82 15.49 -13.44
N PHE A 118 -23.43 14.68 -14.43
CA PHE A 118 -24.37 13.80 -15.13
C PHE A 118 -24.91 12.69 -14.22
N GLY A 119 -24.09 12.17 -13.32
CA GLY A 119 -24.53 11.23 -12.28
C GLY A 119 -25.66 11.82 -11.44
N LEU A 120 -25.46 13.01 -10.87
CA LEU A 120 -26.47 13.70 -10.07
C LEU A 120 -27.73 14.06 -10.88
N ARG A 121 -27.58 14.46 -12.15
CA ARG A 121 -28.72 14.71 -13.04
C ARG A 121 -29.57 13.46 -13.24
N TRP A 122 -28.96 12.29 -13.43
CA TRP A 122 -29.71 11.03 -13.56
C TRP A 122 -30.33 10.56 -12.25
N MET A 123 -29.78 10.94 -11.09
CA MET A 123 -30.45 10.76 -9.79
C MET A 123 -31.65 11.70 -9.59
N GLY A 124 -31.87 12.65 -10.50
CA GLY A 124 -32.98 13.58 -10.47
C GLY A 124 -32.76 14.81 -9.58
N TYR A 125 -31.50 15.14 -9.25
CA TYR A 125 -31.21 16.40 -8.54
C TYR A 125 -31.51 17.60 -9.46
N ARG A 126 -32.14 18.62 -8.88
CA ARG A 126 -32.59 19.82 -9.60
C ARG A 126 -31.51 20.91 -9.61
N PHE A 127 -31.51 21.76 -10.63
CA PHE A 127 -30.64 22.93 -10.69
C PHE A 127 -30.78 23.77 -9.41
N PRO A 128 -29.67 24.23 -8.78
CA PRO A 128 -28.27 24.20 -9.24
C PRO A 128 -27.42 23.04 -8.68
N ILE A 129 -28.06 22.08 -8.01
CA ILE A 129 -27.37 21.06 -7.18
C ILE A 129 -26.37 20.18 -7.94
N PRO A 130 -26.64 19.71 -9.17
CA PRO A 130 -25.66 18.96 -9.96
C PRO A 130 -24.34 19.72 -10.22
N VAL A 131 -24.42 21.04 -10.48
CA VAL A 131 -23.21 21.87 -10.66
C VAL A 131 -22.52 22.13 -9.32
N VAL A 132 -23.27 22.30 -8.23
CA VAL A 132 -22.69 22.38 -6.88
C VAL A 132 -21.91 21.11 -6.55
N GLY A 133 -22.45 19.92 -6.88
CA GLY A 133 -21.72 18.66 -6.74
C GLY A 133 -20.46 18.59 -7.61
N SER A 134 -20.52 19.16 -8.81
CA SER A 134 -19.36 19.26 -9.71
C SER A 134 -18.28 20.18 -9.14
N ALA A 135 -18.66 21.32 -8.58
CA ALA A 135 -17.74 22.22 -7.89
C ALA A 135 -17.15 21.56 -6.63
N ALA A 136 -17.97 20.88 -5.83
CA ALA A 136 -17.51 20.13 -4.65
C ALA A 136 -16.50 19.02 -5.03
N SER A 137 -16.67 18.40 -6.21
CA SER A 137 -15.72 17.40 -6.71
C SER A 137 -14.30 17.95 -6.88
N LEU A 138 -14.13 19.26 -7.13
CA LEU A 138 -12.80 19.89 -7.15
C LEU A 138 -12.13 19.88 -5.77
N LEU A 139 -12.88 20.15 -4.70
CA LEU A 139 -12.35 20.12 -3.33
C LEU A 139 -11.85 18.72 -2.95
N PHE A 140 -12.54 17.69 -3.44
CA PHE A 140 -12.12 16.30 -3.29
C PHE A 140 -10.89 15.97 -4.14
N LEU A 141 -10.92 16.36 -5.42
CA LEU A 141 -9.86 16.12 -6.40
C LEU A 141 -8.53 16.76 -5.99
N PHE A 142 -8.58 17.94 -5.38
CA PHE A 142 -7.41 18.69 -4.91
C PHE A 142 -7.12 18.53 -3.42
N ASN A 143 -7.67 17.49 -2.78
CA ASN A 143 -7.33 17.20 -1.39
C ASN A 143 -5.88 16.72 -1.28
N GLU A 144 -4.99 17.56 -0.72
CA GLU A 144 -3.55 17.27 -0.59
C GLU A 144 -3.17 16.56 0.71
N SER A 145 -4.15 16.09 1.51
CA SER A 145 -3.88 15.39 2.77
C SER A 145 -3.36 13.96 2.58
N TYR A 146 -3.51 13.39 1.39
CA TYR A 146 -3.01 12.05 1.05
C TYR A 146 -2.48 11.99 -0.39
N THR A 147 -1.53 11.09 -0.63
CA THR A 147 -0.82 10.96 -1.93
C THR A 147 -0.97 9.59 -2.59
N MET A 148 -1.59 8.60 -1.94
CA MET A 148 -1.61 7.21 -2.46
C MET A 148 -2.96 6.49 -2.31
N PHE A 149 -4.04 7.15 -1.86
CA PHE A 149 -5.31 6.47 -1.62
C PHE A 149 -6.10 6.24 -2.91
N GLY A 150 -5.91 7.09 -3.92
CA GLY A 150 -6.67 7.11 -5.17
C GLY A 150 -7.64 8.29 -5.27
N ALA A 151 -8.11 8.56 -6.48
CA ALA A 151 -9.15 9.55 -6.84
C ALA A 151 -8.89 11.04 -6.54
N ASN A 152 -7.67 11.41 -6.14
CA ASN A 152 -7.20 12.81 -6.13
C ASN A 152 -6.02 13.01 -7.09
N THR A 153 -5.63 14.27 -7.28
CA THR A 153 -4.53 14.69 -8.15
C THR A 153 -3.20 14.08 -7.72
N LEU A 154 -2.87 14.15 -6.43
CA LEU A 154 -1.61 13.62 -5.91
C LEU A 154 -1.49 12.10 -6.09
N SER A 155 -2.56 11.34 -5.85
CA SER A 155 -2.56 9.89 -6.10
C SER A 155 -2.45 9.58 -7.59
N THR A 156 -3.11 10.36 -8.45
CA THR A 156 -2.99 10.21 -9.91
C THR A 156 -1.53 10.36 -10.35
N PHE A 157 -0.83 11.39 -9.85
CA PHE A 157 0.58 11.65 -10.14
C PHE A 157 1.54 10.71 -9.40
N ALA A 158 1.11 10.10 -8.29
CA ALA A 158 1.85 9.01 -7.66
C ALA A 158 1.76 7.71 -8.47
N GLY A 159 0.81 7.59 -9.41
CA GLY A 159 0.65 6.46 -10.33
C GLY A 159 -0.75 5.83 -10.37
N GLU A 160 -1.69 6.33 -9.56
CA GLU A 160 -3.06 5.79 -9.43
C GLU A 160 -4.03 6.35 -10.48
N PHE A 161 -3.56 6.56 -11.71
CA PHE A 161 -4.37 7.14 -12.77
C PHE A 161 -5.49 6.20 -13.24
N CYS A 162 -5.24 4.89 -13.27
CA CYS A 162 -6.26 3.88 -13.55
C CYS A 162 -7.41 3.94 -12.51
N TYR A 163 -7.06 4.15 -11.22
CA TYR A 163 -8.04 4.37 -10.17
C TYR A 163 -8.87 5.63 -10.45
N MET A 164 -8.22 6.77 -10.72
CA MET A 164 -8.91 8.05 -10.98
C MET A 164 -9.85 7.96 -12.18
N PHE A 165 -9.44 7.28 -13.25
CA PHE A 165 -10.26 7.04 -14.42
C PHE A 165 -11.50 6.19 -14.07
N ALA A 166 -11.30 5.05 -13.39
CA ALA A 166 -12.38 4.19 -12.93
C ALA A 166 -13.34 4.94 -11.97
N PHE A 167 -12.80 5.77 -11.08
CA PHE A 167 -13.57 6.55 -10.10
C PHE A 167 -14.48 7.59 -10.77
N SER A 168 -14.01 8.16 -11.87
CA SER A 168 -14.83 9.07 -12.69
C SER A 168 -15.99 8.33 -13.36
N LEU A 169 -15.74 7.14 -13.91
CA LEU A 169 -16.80 6.27 -14.40
C LEU A 169 -17.76 5.82 -13.29
N PHE A 170 -17.24 5.62 -12.07
CA PHE A 170 -18.04 5.25 -10.90
C PHE A 170 -19.03 6.34 -10.49
N ALA A 171 -18.62 7.61 -10.49
CA ALA A 171 -19.55 8.73 -10.26
C ALA A 171 -20.71 8.75 -11.28
N LEU A 172 -20.39 8.48 -12.55
CA LEU A 172 -21.37 8.35 -13.62
C LEU A 172 -22.27 7.11 -13.44
N PHE A 173 -21.68 6.00 -13.00
CA PHE A 173 -22.38 4.74 -12.75
C PHE A 173 -23.40 4.86 -11.63
N ILE A 174 -23.05 5.50 -10.50
CA ILE A 174 -23.99 5.75 -9.38
C ILE A 174 -25.32 6.32 -9.90
N GLY A 175 -25.25 7.37 -10.73
CA GLY A 175 -26.45 8.01 -11.26
C GLY A 175 -27.19 7.21 -12.32
N SER A 176 -26.47 6.63 -13.28
CA SER A 176 -27.07 5.82 -14.35
C SER A 176 -27.70 4.54 -13.81
N PHE A 177 -27.08 3.92 -12.82
CA PHE A 177 -27.56 2.72 -12.14
C PHE A 177 -28.78 3.05 -11.28
N TYR A 178 -28.74 4.11 -10.47
CA TYR A 178 -29.90 4.56 -9.69
C TYR A 178 -31.12 4.85 -10.57
N LYS A 179 -30.92 5.50 -11.72
CA LYS A 179 -32.02 5.73 -12.68
C LYS A 179 -32.52 4.42 -13.28
N GLY A 180 -31.59 3.55 -13.69
CA GLY A 180 -31.90 2.26 -14.28
C GLY A 180 -32.65 1.32 -13.34
N THR A 181 -32.38 1.37 -12.03
CA THR A 181 -33.09 0.55 -11.03
C THR A 181 -34.52 1.04 -10.79
N LYS A 182 -34.78 2.36 -10.88
CA LYS A 182 -36.14 2.92 -10.82
C LYS A 182 -36.99 2.59 -12.03
N GLU A 183 -36.40 2.71 -13.21
CA GLU A 183 -37.12 2.53 -14.48
C GLU A 183 -37.09 1.06 -14.95
N GLU A 184 -36.30 0.20 -14.30
CA GLU A 184 -35.90 -1.14 -14.79
C GLU A 184 -35.43 -1.14 -16.25
N ARG A 185 -34.71 -0.09 -16.64
CA ARG A 185 -34.18 0.15 -17.98
C ARG A 185 -32.67 0.32 -17.94
N TRP A 186 -32.04 0.32 -19.11
CA TRP A 186 -30.58 0.56 -19.27
C TRP A 186 -29.69 -0.56 -18.74
N MET A 187 -30.23 -1.78 -18.61
CA MET A 187 -29.49 -2.98 -18.16
C MET A 187 -28.15 -3.16 -18.89
N VAL A 188 -28.14 -3.15 -20.23
CA VAL A 188 -26.92 -3.32 -21.03
C VAL A 188 -25.93 -2.17 -20.81
N ARG A 189 -26.42 -0.92 -20.83
CA ARG A 189 -25.60 0.27 -20.64
C ARG A 189 -24.91 0.27 -19.27
N ASN A 190 -25.69 -0.02 -18.21
CA ASN A 190 -25.17 -0.07 -16.84
C ASN A 190 -24.23 -1.26 -16.67
N GLY A 191 -24.50 -2.40 -17.33
CA GLY A 191 -23.60 -3.55 -17.32
C GLY A 191 -22.26 -3.26 -18.00
N ILE A 192 -22.26 -2.60 -19.16
CA ILE A 192 -21.02 -2.18 -19.84
C ILE A 192 -20.25 -1.20 -18.95
N LEU A 193 -20.91 -0.19 -18.38
CA LEU A 193 -20.25 0.78 -17.51
C LEU A 193 -19.66 0.12 -16.26
N PHE A 194 -20.39 -0.82 -15.65
CA PHE A 194 -19.91 -1.60 -14.50
C PHE A 194 -18.72 -2.50 -14.88
N GLY A 195 -18.77 -3.16 -16.04
CA GLY A 195 -17.66 -3.96 -16.57
C GLY A 195 -16.42 -3.11 -16.87
N LEU A 196 -16.59 -1.91 -17.43
CA LEU A 196 -15.50 -0.97 -17.68
C LEU A 196 -14.84 -0.51 -16.36
N ILE A 197 -15.61 -0.23 -15.32
CA ILE A 197 -15.06 0.07 -13.99
C ILE A 197 -14.19 -1.10 -13.49
N GLY A 198 -14.65 -2.34 -13.65
CA GLY A 198 -13.90 -3.55 -13.27
C GLY A 198 -12.59 -3.71 -14.04
N LEU A 199 -12.62 -3.51 -15.36
CA LEU A 199 -11.42 -3.58 -16.21
C LEU A 199 -10.43 -2.43 -15.93
N CYS A 200 -10.92 -1.27 -15.46
CA CYS A 200 -10.09 -0.10 -15.16
C CYS A 200 -9.50 -0.15 -13.75
N HIS A 201 -10.24 -0.60 -12.73
CA HIS A 201 -9.72 -0.71 -11.37
C HIS A 201 -10.60 -1.57 -10.43
N LEU A 202 -10.06 -2.69 -9.93
CA LEU A 202 -10.80 -3.62 -9.06
C LEU A 202 -11.26 -2.97 -7.74
N PHE A 203 -10.45 -2.08 -7.16
CA PHE A 203 -10.81 -1.43 -5.90
C PHE A 203 -11.89 -0.34 -6.02
N VAL A 204 -12.26 0.08 -7.24
CA VAL A 204 -13.43 0.94 -7.49
C VAL A 204 -14.65 0.08 -7.84
N PHE A 205 -14.43 -1.06 -8.49
CA PHE A 205 -15.45 -2.06 -8.80
C PHE A 205 -16.11 -2.64 -7.54
N ILE A 206 -15.34 -2.92 -6.48
CA ILE A 206 -15.87 -3.43 -5.21
C ILE A 206 -16.91 -2.45 -4.60
N PRO A 207 -16.61 -1.14 -4.41
CA PRO A 207 -17.61 -0.14 -4.05
C PRO A 207 -18.86 -0.13 -4.94
N ALA A 208 -18.69 -0.31 -6.25
CA ALA A 208 -19.81 -0.36 -7.19
C ALA A 208 -20.71 -1.59 -7.02
N ILE A 209 -20.18 -2.73 -6.54
CA ILE A 209 -20.99 -3.90 -6.14
C ILE A 209 -21.97 -3.52 -5.03
N PHE A 210 -21.59 -2.64 -4.09
CA PHE A 210 -22.48 -2.26 -2.99
C PHE A 210 -23.77 -1.57 -3.44
N LEU A 211 -23.77 -0.96 -4.63
CA LEU A 211 -24.97 -0.39 -5.21
C LEU A 211 -26.02 -1.45 -5.57
N PHE A 212 -25.60 -2.69 -5.89
CA PHE A 212 -26.53 -3.80 -6.15
C PHE A 212 -27.29 -4.19 -4.90
N PHE A 213 -26.63 -4.19 -3.73
CA PHE A 213 -27.31 -4.40 -2.45
C PHE A 213 -28.31 -3.28 -2.19
N PHE A 214 -27.94 -2.01 -2.40
CA PHE A 214 -28.90 -0.90 -2.32
C PHE A 214 -30.11 -1.15 -3.22
N ALA A 215 -29.89 -1.48 -4.48
CA ALA A 215 -30.96 -1.66 -5.45
C ALA A 215 -31.91 -2.79 -5.05
N TYR A 216 -31.35 -3.93 -4.60
CA TYR A 216 -32.12 -5.07 -4.13
C TYR A 216 -32.99 -4.72 -2.90
N LEU A 217 -32.41 -4.00 -1.93
CA LEU A 217 -33.12 -3.54 -0.73
C LEU A 217 -34.19 -2.49 -1.04
N ASN A 218 -33.97 -1.68 -2.08
CA ASN A 218 -34.93 -0.69 -2.56
C ASN A 218 -35.98 -1.28 -3.53
N GLY A 219 -36.13 -2.61 -3.56
CA GLY A 219 -37.21 -3.28 -4.27
C GLY A 219 -36.92 -3.65 -5.73
N THR A 220 -35.72 -3.37 -6.25
CA THR A 220 -35.36 -3.68 -7.65
C THR A 220 -35.45 -5.19 -7.90
N ARG A 221 -35.96 -5.53 -9.08
CA ARG A 221 -36.08 -6.91 -9.54
C ARG A 221 -34.72 -7.59 -9.73
N LEU A 222 -34.61 -8.83 -9.28
CA LEU A 222 -33.38 -9.61 -9.33
C LEU A 222 -32.94 -9.85 -10.77
N ARG A 223 -33.90 -10.02 -11.70
CA ARG A 223 -33.63 -10.16 -13.14
C ARG A 223 -32.81 -9.01 -13.72
N TYR A 224 -33.10 -7.77 -13.29
CA TYR A 224 -32.40 -6.59 -13.77
C TYR A 224 -30.97 -6.56 -13.22
N LEU A 225 -30.81 -6.85 -11.92
CA LEU A 225 -29.51 -6.89 -11.26
C LEU A 225 -28.60 -7.99 -11.84
N ILE A 226 -29.13 -9.20 -12.00
CA ILE A 226 -28.42 -10.31 -12.67
C ILE A 226 -28.08 -9.91 -14.10
N GLY A 227 -28.98 -9.27 -14.83
CA GLY A 227 -28.73 -8.82 -16.19
C GLY A 227 -27.59 -7.79 -16.30
N VAL A 228 -27.54 -6.80 -15.42
CA VAL A 228 -26.42 -5.83 -15.34
C VAL A 228 -25.12 -6.57 -15.02
N GLY A 229 -25.14 -7.46 -14.02
CA GLY A 229 -23.99 -8.27 -13.62
C GLY A 229 -23.49 -9.20 -14.72
N ALA A 230 -24.40 -9.83 -15.46
CA ALA A 230 -24.09 -10.74 -16.57
C ALA A 230 -23.46 -9.99 -17.74
N VAL A 231 -23.98 -8.82 -18.12
CA VAL A 231 -23.36 -7.98 -19.16
C VAL A 231 -21.96 -7.54 -18.72
N ALA A 232 -21.79 -7.11 -17.46
CA ALA A 232 -20.47 -6.75 -16.95
C ALA A 232 -19.51 -7.94 -16.96
N PHE A 233 -19.96 -9.12 -16.53
CA PHE A 233 -19.19 -10.36 -16.59
C PHE A 233 -18.78 -10.70 -18.02
N VAL A 234 -19.69 -10.63 -18.99
CA VAL A 234 -19.37 -10.82 -20.42
C VAL A 234 -18.25 -9.87 -20.86
N CYS A 235 -18.35 -8.58 -20.53
CA CYS A 235 -17.31 -7.60 -20.87
C CYS A 235 -15.95 -7.91 -20.24
N MET A 236 -15.93 -8.58 -19.08
CA MET A 236 -14.72 -8.84 -18.30
C MET A 236 -14.18 -10.27 -18.40
N ALA A 237 -14.95 -11.21 -18.97
CA ALA A 237 -14.67 -12.64 -18.86
C ALA A 237 -13.26 -13.02 -19.33
N PHE A 238 -12.79 -12.42 -20.43
CA PHE A 238 -11.43 -12.61 -20.94
C PHE A 238 -10.31 -12.29 -19.92
N TRP A 239 -10.56 -11.39 -18.97
CA TRP A 239 -9.59 -10.94 -17.97
C TRP A 239 -9.86 -11.51 -16.57
N ILE A 240 -11.12 -11.52 -16.12
CA ILE A 240 -11.45 -11.93 -14.75
C ILE A 240 -11.31 -13.44 -14.51
N LEU A 241 -11.53 -14.26 -15.54
CA LEU A 241 -11.34 -15.71 -15.44
C LEU A 241 -9.87 -16.11 -15.27
N PRO A 242 -8.92 -15.68 -16.13
CA PRO A 242 -7.52 -15.97 -15.89
C PRO A 242 -7.00 -15.34 -14.60
N LEU A 243 -7.43 -14.13 -14.25
CA LEU A 243 -7.07 -13.50 -12.97
C LEU A 243 -7.48 -14.37 -11.78
N ALA A 244 -8.73 -14.86 -11.76
CA ALA A 244 -9.24 -15.69 -10.68
C ALA A 244 -8.51 -17.05 -10.61
N ALA A 245 -8.25 -17.67 -11.77
CA ALA A 245 -7.60 -18.97 -11.86
C ALA A 245 -6.11 -18.93 -11.46
N TYR A 246 -5.42 -17.81 -11.74
CA TYR A 246 -3.97 -17.70 -11.53
C TYR A 246 -3.57 -16.80 -10.37
N ARG A 247 -4.50 -16.26 -9.58
CA ARG A 247 -4.15 -15.43 -8.42
C ARG A 247 -3.24 -16.17 -7.45
N TYR A 248 -3.64 -17.37 -6.99
CA TYR A 248 -2.83 -18.16 -6.08
C TYR A 248 -2.17 -19.34 -6.82
N PRO A 249 -0.85 -19.58 -6.66
CA PRO A 249 0.13 -18.85 -5.84
C PRO A 249 0.96 -17.83 -6.64
N TYR A 250 0.48 -17.32 -7.79
CA TYR A 250 1.31 -16.56 -8.75
C TYR A 250 1.37 -15.03 -8.54
N THR A 251 0.72 -14.51 -7.50
CA THR A 251 0.76 -13.10 -7.12
C THR A 251 1.47 -12.90 -5.79
N THR A 252 2.11 -11.75 -5.59
CA THR A 252 2.63 -11.34 -4.28
C THR A 252 1.62 -10.42 -3.58
N PRO A 253 1.20 -10.70 -2.33
CA PRO A 253 0.32 -9.79 -1.60
C PRO A 253 0.96 -8.42 -1.37
N VAL A 254 0.23 -7.34 -1.65
CA VAL A 254 0.64 -5.96 -1.35
C VAL A 254 -0.13 -5.48 -0.11
N TYR A 255 0.49 -5.73 1.04
CA TYR A 255 -0.12 -5.50 2.34
C TYR A 255 0.23 -4.09 2.86
N MET A 256 -0.43 -3.08 2.29
CA MET A 256 -0.31 -1.68 2.70
C MET A 256 -1.48 -1.30 3.59
N ILE A 257 -1.21 -1.23 4.89
CA ILE A 257 -2.22 -0.91 5.89
C ILE A 257 -1.98 0.45 6.49
N TRP A 258 -3.00 1.31 6.43
CA TRP A 258 -2.94 2.64 7.04
C TRP A 258 -2.99 2.57 8.56
N GLN A 259 -1.82 2.78 9.15
CA GLN A 259 -1.58 2.51 10.57
C GLN A 259 -2.42 3.40 11.49
N GLU A 260 -2.71 4.65 11.12
CA GLU A 260 -3.35 5.60 12.04
C GLU A 260 -4.77 5.17 12.49
N PHE A 261 -5.60 4.59 11.60
CA PHE A 261 -6.94 4.07 11.98
C PHE A 261 -6.90 2.85 12.92
N VAL A 262 -5.73 2.30 13.26
CA VAL A 262 -5.60 1.29 14.32
C VAL A 262 -5.85 1.91 15.71
N ASN A 263 -5.66 3.23 15.84
CA ASN A 263 -5.88 3.93 17.10
C ASN A 263 -7.32 4.38 17.27
N LEU A 264 -7.76 4.35 18.53
CA LEU A 264 -9.11 4.77 18.91
C LEU A 264 -9.35 6.26 18.60
N ARG A 265 -8.37 7.17 18.76
CA ARG A 265 -8.51 8.59 18.37
C ARG A 265 -8.88 8.78 16.90
N TYR A 266 -8.15 8.16 15.98
CA TYR A 266 -8.42 8.33 14.55
C TYR A 266 -9.69 7.60 14.15
N SER A 267 -9.97 6.43 14.73
CA SER A 267 -11.26 5.75 14.57
C SER A 267 -12.44 6.61 15.03
N MET A 268 -12.34 7.24 16.20
CA MET A 268 -13.36 8.16 16.71
C MET A 268 -13.46 9.43 15.88
N ALA A 269 -12.35 9.97 15.37
CA ALA A 269 -12.34 11.11 14.46
C ALA A 269 -13.04 10.78 13.13
N GLY A 270 -12.78 9.61 12.57
CA GLY A 270 -13.47 9.12 11.37
C GLY A 270 -14.96 8.91 11.61
N LEU A 271 -15.34 8.29 12.72
CA LEU A 271 -16.74 8.11 13.13
C LEU A 271 -17.45 9.45 13.34
N LEU A 272 -16.81 10.39 14.03
CA LEU A 272 -17.35 11.72 14.24
C LEU A 272 -17.52 12.45 12.91
N GLY A 273 -16.54 12.40 12.01
CA GLY A 273 -16.63 12.98 10.67
C GLY A 273 -17.79 12.39 9.86
N LEU A 274 -17.96 11.06 9.88
CA LEU A 274 -19.09 10.37 9.25
C LEU A 274 -20.42 10.88 9.81
N ILE A 275 -20.52 11.00 11.13
CA ILE A 275 -21.74 11.43 11.81
C ILE A 275 -22.05 12.88 11.51
N LEU A 276 -21.09 13.79 11.66
CA LEU A 276 -21.26 15.22 11.43
C LEU A 276 -21.75 15.52 10.01
N LEU A 277 -21.21 14.82 9.01
CA LEU A 277 -21.56 15.05 7.60
C LEU A 277 -22.92 14.43 7.20
N THR A 278 -23.40 13.41 7.91
CA THR A 278 -24.63 12.68 7.53
C THR A 278 -25.81 12.91 8.47
N ALA A 279 -25.57 13.33 9.72
CA ALA A 279 -26.60 13.64 10.72
C ALA A 279 -27.67 14.62 10.23
N PRO A 280 -27.32 15.75 9.56
CA PRO A 280 -28.32 16.72 9.13
C PRO A 280 -29.34 16.10 8.18
N ARG A 281 -28.86 15.31 7.21
CA ARG A 281 -29.72 14.63 6.25
C ARG A 281 -30.50 13.48 6.86
N PHE A 282 -29.88 12.72 7.77
CA PHE A 282 -30.54 11.62 8.47
C PHE A 282 -31.66 12.13 9.39
N ALA A 283 -31.46 13.26 10.07
CA ALA A 283 -32.50 13.93 10.85
C ALA A 283 -33.72 14.28 9.97
N VAL A 284 -33.49 14.92 8.81
CA VAL A 284 -34.57 15.23 7.85
C VAL A 284 -35.30 13.96 7.39
N HIS A 285 -34.57 12.87 7.15
CA HIS A 285 -35.17 11.59 6.77
C HIS A 285 -36.08 11.00 7.87
N VAL A 286 -35.60 10.99 9.11
CA VAL A 286 -36.35 10.44 10.25
C VAL A 286 -37.61 11.26 10.51
N ILE A 287 -37.52 12.59 10.46
CA ILE A 287 -38.67 13.49 10.62
C ILE A 287 -39.77 13.16 9.60
N GLY A 288 -39.40 12.92 8.34
CA GLY A 288 -40.34 12.58 7.27
C GLY A 288 -41.01 11.21 7.43
N ARG A 289 -40.52 10.37 8.34
CA ARG A 289 -41.04 9.02 8.62
C ARG A 289 -41.81 8.91 9.92
N LEU A 290 -41.86 9.97 10.75
CA LEU A 290 -42.52 9.93 12.05
C LEU A 290 -44.02 9.61 11.96
N GLU A 291 -44.69 10.08 10.91
CA GLU A 291 -46.11 9.83 10.66
C GLU A 291 -46.41 8.36 10.32
N LYS A 292 -45.42 7.60 9.84
CA LYS A 292 -45.59 6.20 9.39
C LYS A 292 -45.52 5.18 10.53
N LYS A 293 -45.42 5.62 11.79
CA LYS A 293 -45.26 4.78 13.00
C LYS A 293 -44.09 3.77 12.92
N GLU A 294 -43.09 4.01 12.07
CA GLU A 294 -41.90 3.17 11.93
C GLU A 294 -40.94 3.37 13.13
N MET A 295 -40.59 2.29 13.83
CA MET A 295 -39.66 2.36 14.99
C MET A 295 -38.18 2.31 14.58
N LEU A 296 -37.86 1.59 13.52
CA LEU A 296 -36.47 1.36 13.10
C LEU A 296 -35.70 2.67 12.84
N PRO A 297 -36.21 3.65 12.05
CA PRO A 297 -35.48 4.90 11.82
C PRO A 297 -35.23 5.71 13.11
N LYS A 298 -36.17 5.66 14.06
CA LYS A 298 -36.04 6.35 15.35
C LYS A 298 -34.93 5.73 16.20
N ILE A 299 -34.93 4.40 16.34
CA ILE A 299 -33.91 3.66 17.10
C ILE A 299 -32.55 3.83 16.45
N SER A 300 -32.46 3.72 15.12
CA SER A 300 -31.21 3.95 14.39
C SER A 300 -30.68 5.36 14.63
N PHE A 301 -31.53 6.38 14.68
CA PHE A 301 -31.11 7.76 14.99
C PHE A 301 -30.62 7.93 16.43
N LEU A 302 -31.20 7.22 17.41
CA LEU A 302 -30.71 7.22 18.79
C LEU A 302 -29.33 6.56 18.92
N ILE A 303 -29.11 5.42 18.27
CA ILE A 303 -27.79 4.79 18.22
C ILE A 303 -26.78 5.73 17.56
N PHE A 304 -27.21 6.39 16.49
CA PHE A 304 -26.39 7.34 15.76
C PHE A 304 -26.01 8.58 16.60
N SER A 305 -26.94 9.13 17.40
CA SER A 305 -26.64 10.21 18.34
C SER A 305 -25.74 9.77 19.49
N LEU A 306 -25.90 8.52 19.98
CA LEU A 306 -25.06 7.94 21.03
C LEU A 306 -23.61 7.83 20.56
N ILE A 307 -23.38 7.24 19.38
CA ILE A 307 -22.04 7.10 18.81
C ILE A 307 -21.42 8.48 18.55
N GLY A 308 -22.22 9.44 18.06
CA GLY A 308 -21.75 10.80 17.79
C GLY A 308 -21.33 11.54 19.05
N GLY A 309 -22.18 11.52 20.07
CA GLY A 309 -21.89 12.11 21.39
C GLY A 309 -20.69 11.44 22.05
N PHE A 310 -20.59 10.11 21.98
CA PHE A 310 -19.46 9.34 22.48
C PHE A 310 -18.15 9.72 21.78
N ALA A 311 -18.13 9.74 20.45
CA ALA A 311 -16.93 10.07 19.68
C ALA A 311 -16.48 11.52 19.92
N ALA A 312 -17.42 12.47 19.95
CA ALA A 312 -17.13 13.86 20.26
C ALA A 312 -16.57 14.03 21.68
N ALA A 313 -17.22 13.45 22.69
CA ALA A 313 -16.76 13.51 24.07
C ALA A 313 -15.38 12.87 24.24
N TYR A 314 -15.13 11.74 23.56
CA TYR A 314 -13.84 11.08 23.56
C TYR A 314 -12.74 11.98 23.01
N LEU A 315 -12.95 12.57 21.83
CA LEU A 315 -11.95 13.44 21.20
C LEU A 315 -11.73 14.73 21.99
N ILE A 316 -12.79 15.35 22.51
CA ILE A 316 -12.69 16.55 23.35
C ILE A 316 -11.93 16.22 24.63
N GLY A 317 -12.28 15.15 25.33
CA GLY A 317 -11.58 14.72 26.54
C GLY A 317 -10.10 14.44 26.27
N ASN A 318 -9.78 13.72 25.19
CA ASN A 318 -8.39 13.49 24.79
C ASN A 318 -7.68 14.79 24.37
N TYR A 319 -8.37 15.75 23.74
CA TYR A 319 -7.79 17.06 23.42
C TYR A 319 -7.52 17.89 24.67
N LEU A 320 -8.34 17.78 25.72
CA LEU A 320 -8.05 18.40 27.02
C LEU A 320 -6.80 17.79 27.67
N VAL A 321 -6.63 16.47 27.54
CA VAL A 321 -5.50 15.70 28.11
C VAL A 321 -4.19 15.87 27.33
N TYR A 322 -4.25 15.97 25.99
CA TYR A 322 -3.05 15.97 25.13
C TYR A 322 -2.83 17.27 24.36
N GLY A 323 -3.77 18.22 24.39
CA GLY A 323 -3.72 19.44 23.61
C GLY A 323 -3.63 19.19 22.11
N SER A 324 -2.92 20.08 21.39
CA SER A 324 -2.66 19.96 19.95
C SER A 324 -1.92 18.68 19.58
N ALA A 325 -1.19 18.08 20.52
CA ALA A 325 -0.44 16.86 20.29
C ALA A 325 -1.36 15.63 20.11
N LEU A 326 -2.67 15.72 20.39
CA LEU A 326 -3.65 14.66 20.09
C LEU A 326 -3.51 14.14 18.64
N TRP A 327 -3.22 15.04 17.70
CA TRP A 327 -3.12 14.77 16.27
C TRP A 327 -1.69 14.46 15.81
N SER A 328 -0.76 14.23 16.73
CA SER A 328 0.58 13.78 16.39
C SER A 328 0.53 12.47 15.60
N THR A 329 1.28 12.43 14.50
CA THR A 329 1.33 11.25 13.64
C THR A 329 1.93 10.07 14.36
N GLY A 330 1.49 8.87 13.96
CA GLY A 330 1.95 7.62 14.54
C GLY A 330 0.98 7.00 15.54
N LEU A 331 1.41 5.86 16.07
CA LEU A 331 0.55 4.95 16.81
C LEU A 331 0.44 5.26 18.31
N HIS A 332 1.22 6.20 18.83
CA HIS A 332 1.22 6.56 20.25
C HIS A 332 0.49 7.87 20.54
N TYR A 333 -0.14 7.96 21.71
CA TYR A 333 -0.54 9.25 22.27
C TYR A 333 0.71 10.00 22.75
N PRO A 334 0.78 11.31 22.54
CA PRO A 334 1.85 12.14 23.09
C PRO A 334 1.79 12.20 24.62
N GLU A 335 2.83 12.75 25.24
CA GLU A 335 2.82 13.04 26.68
C GLU A 335 1.76 14.09 27.05
N THR A 336 1.31 14.07 28.31
CA THR A 336 0.34 15.01 28.91
C THR A 336 0.95 16.38 29.22
N THR A 337 2.21 16.61 28.88
CA THR A 337 2.94 17.85 29.16
C THR A 337 2.30 19.07 28.49
N GLY A 338 1.60 18.88 27.36
CA GLY A 338 0.82 19.92 26.67
C GLY A 338 -0.66 19.99 27.07
N ALA A 339 -1.07 19.38 28.18
CA ALA A 339 -2.47 19.34 28.61
C ALA A 339 -3.04 20.75 28.87
N ILE A 340 -4.26 21.00 28.38
CA ILE A 340 -4.96 22.28 28.56
C ILE A 340 -5.44 22.42 30.02
N ILE A 341 -5.76 21.30 30.66
CA ILE A 341 -6.32 21.21 32.02
C ILE A 341 -5.25 21.02 33.11
N GLY A 342 -3.98 21.17 32.77
CA GLY A 342 -2.86 20.86 33.65
C GLY A 342 -2.54 19.36 33.69
N LYS A 343 -1.26 19.03 33.89
CA LYS A 343 -0.73 17.67 33.77
C LYS A 343 -1.34 16.69 34.79
N ASP A 344 -1.38 17.05 36.07
CA ASP A 344 -1.80 16.14 37.14
C ASP A 344 -3.28 15.74 37.01
N PHE A 345 -4.13 16.71 36.63
CA PHE A 345 -5.53 16.44 36.36
C PHE A 345 -5.73 15.64 35.06
N ALA A 346 -4.92 15.90 34.03
CA ALA A 346 -4.94 15.12 32.79
C ALA A 346 -4.53 13.65 33.02
N GLU A 347 -3.52 13.39 33.84
CA GLU A 347 -3.10 12.03 34.22
C GLU A 347 -4.19 11.32 35.04
N SER A 348 -4.89 12.04 35.92
CA SER A 348 -6.01 11.51 36.70
C SER A 348 -7.25 11.21 35.86
N LEU A 349 -7.55 12.03 34.84
CA LEU A 349 -8.71 11.87 33.96
C LEU A 349 -8.52 10.74 32.93
N LYS A 350 -7.27 10.50 32.49
CA LYS A 350 -6.92 9.56 31.41
C LYS A 350 -7.56 8.16 31.54
N PRO A 351 -7.55 7.48 32.71
CA PRO A 351 -8.17 6.16 32.86
C PRO A 351 -9.70 6.18 32.69
N PHE A 352 -10.33 7.32 33.00
CA PHE A 352 -11.78 7.50 32.98
C PHE A 352 -12.30 8.08 31.66
N LEU A 353 -11.43 8.46 30.72
CA LEU A 353 -11.85 9.06 29.45
C LEU A 353 -12.88 8.21 28.71
N LEU A 354 -12.65 6.90 28.59
CA LEU A 354 -13.56 6.00 27.87
C LEU A 354 -14.95 5.91 28.55
N PRO A 355 -15.07 5.56 29.86
CA PRO A 355 -16.37 5.49 30.51
C PRO A 355 -17.07 6.85 30.62
N VAL A 356 -16.35 7.94 30.89
CA VAL A 356 -16.93 9.29 30.94
C VAL A 356 -17.49 9.69 29.58
N SER A 357 -16.74 9.44 28.50
CA SER A 357 -17.21 9.73 27.14
C SER A 357 -18.47 8.93 26.80
N LEU A 358 -18.55 7.67 27.22
CA LEU A 358 -19.73 6.84 27.03
C LEU A 358 -20.93 7.39 27.81
N GLY A 359 -20.72 7.81 29.06
CA GLY A 359 -21.74 8.47 29.88
C GLY A 359 -22.26 9.76 29.24
N VAL A 360 -21.38 10.60 28.68
CA VAL A 360 -21.78 11.80 27.94
C VAL A 360 -22.58 11.43 26.68
N GLY A 361 -22.16 10.41 25.92
CA GLY A 361 -22.92 9.91 24.77
C GLY A 361 -24.33 9.44 25.15
N MET A 362 -24.47 8.74 26.28
CA MET A 362 -25.77 8.33 26.83
C MET A 362 -26.61 9.56 27.21
N ALA A 363 -26.02 10.54 27.89
CA ALA A 363 -26.70 11.77 28.30
C ALA A 363 -27.21 12.59 27.10
N VAL A 364 -26.43 12.67 26.01
CA VAL A 364 -26.85 13.33 24.76
C VAL A 364 -28.05 12.63 24.12
N THR A 365 -28.16 11.31 24.27
CA THR A 365 -29.20 10.48 23.63
C THR A 365 -30.46 10.34 24.51
N LEU A 366 -30.32 10.51 25.82
CA LEU A 366 -31.37 10.30 26.81
C LEU A 366 -32.66 11.11 26.55
N PRO A 367 -32.60 12.41 26.17
CA PRO A 367 -33.80 13.16 25.78
C PRO A 367 -34.54 12.52 24.60
N GLY A 368 -33.81 11.99 23.63
CA GLY A 368 -34.38 11.29 22.49
C GLY A 368 -35.12 10.00 22.91
N VAL A 369 -34.58 9.25 23.86
CA VAL A 369 -35.22 8.04 24.42
C VAL A 369 -36.54 8.40 25.10
N PHE A 370 -36.56 9.42 25.95
CA PHE A 370 -37.79 9.88 26.61
C PHE A 370 -38.85 10.40 25.63
N LEU A 371 -38.42 10.95 24.50
CA LEU A 371 -39.29 11.49 23.47
C LEU A 371 -39.69 10.46 22.40
N LEU A 372 -39.17 9.23 22.43
CA LEU A 372 -39.28 8.23 21.34
C LEU A 372 -40.72 7.98 20.85
N HIS A 373 -41.67 7.94 21.80
CA HIS A 373 -43.10 7.73 21.55
C HIS A 373 -43.93 9.03 21.54
N ARG A 374 -43.29 10.20 21.69
CA ARG A 374 -43.96 11.50 21.79
C ARG A 374 -43.85 12.29 20.47
N ALA A 375 -44.79 13.21 20.24
CA ALA A 375 -44.78 14.09 19.07
C ALA A 375 -43.51 14.97 18.98
N ASN A 376 -42.90 15.28 20.13
CA ASN A 376 -41.72 16.14 20.23
C ASN A 376 -40.38 15.46 19.82
N PHE A 377 -40.37 14.18 19.42
CA PHE A 377 -39.16 13.51 18.91
C PHE A 377 -38.55 14.22 17.68
N SER A 378 -39.41 14.88 16.88
CA SER A 378 -38.96 15.71 15.75
C SER A 378 -38.05 16.86 16.21
N GLY A 379 -38.31 17.44 17.37
CA GLY A 379 -37.49 18.48 17.98
C GLY A 379 -36.09 18.00 18.32
N PHE A 380 -35.96 16.78 18.88
CA PHE A 380 -34.67 16.15 19.14
C PHE A 380 -33.87 15.92 17.84
N CYS A 381 -34.51 15.32 16.83
CA CYS A 381 -33.87 15.07 15.53
C CYS A 381 -33.35 16.37 14.90
N ARG A 382 -34.18 17.43 14.88
CA ARG A 382 -33.80 18.74 14.36
C ARG A 382 -32.63 19.34 15.13
N ALA A 383 -32.69 19.35 16.46
CA ALA A 383 -31.63 19.92 17.28
C ALA A 383 -30.29 19.23 17.01
N PHE A 384 -30.25 17.91 17.04
CA PHE A 384 -29.02 17.15 16.79
C PHE A 384 -28.48 17.37 15.36
N GLY A 385 -29.35 17.31 14.34
CA GLY A 385 -28.98 17.57 12.95
C GLY A 385 -28.46 18.99 12.72
N SER A 386 -29.10 20.00 13.31
CA SER A 386 -28.68 21.40 13.25
C SER A 386 -27.34 21.64 13.95
N ILE A 387 -27.10 21.02 15.10
CA ILE A 387 -25.81 21.09 15.82
C ILE A 387 -24.70 20.52 14.95
N CYS A 388 -24.91 19.34 14.35
CA CYS A 388 -23.92 18.72 13.48
C CYS A 388 -23.64 19.59 12.24
N PHE A 389 -24.68 20.15 11.61
CA PHE A 389 -24.52 21.06 10.48
C PHE A 389 -23.73 22.32 10.85
N ALA A 390 -24.08 22.95 11.97
CA ALA A 390 -23.37 24.14 12.47
C ALA A 390 -21.90 23.82 12.79
N ALA A 391 -21.62 22.65 13.38
CA ALA A 391 -20.26 22.21 13.65
C ALA A 391 -19.44 22.04 12.36
N VAL A 392 -20.00 21.43 11.31
CA VAL A 392 -19.30 21.30 10.01
C VAL A 392 -19.04 22.67 9.39
N VAL A 393 -20.03 23.56 9.38
CA VAL A 393 -19.88 24.92 8.85
C VAL A 393 -18.83 25.71 9.63
N PHE A 394 -18.83 25.60 10.96
CA PHE A 394 -17.83 26.24 11.82
C PHE A 394 -16.43 25.69 11.56
N ILE A 395 -16.25 24.36 11.53
CA ILE A 395 -14.96 23.72 11.25
C ILE A 395 -14.46 24.16 9.87
N GLY A 396 -15.33 24.14 8.85
CA GLY A 396 -14.99 24.58 7.51
C GLY A 396 -14.63 26.06 7.44
N ALA A 397 -15.35 26.92 8.15
CA ALA A 397 -15.08 28.35 8.17
C ALA A 397 -13.79 28.70 8.93
N CYS A 398 -13.53 28.05 10.08
CA CYS A 398 -12.26 28.15 10.81
C CYS A 398 -11.09 27.62 9.99
N GLY A 399 -11.28 26.50 9.28
CA GLY A 399 -10.29 25.94 8.36
C GLY A 399 -9.96 26.91 7.22
N LEU A 400 -10.99 27.48 6.58
CA LEU A 400 -10.83 28.49 5.54
C LEU A 400 -10.15 29.76 6.08
N HIS A 401 -10.49 30.20 7.29
CA HIS A 401 -9.84 31.34 7.96
C HIS A 401 -8.37 31.11 8.17
N GLY A 402 -8.01 30.03 8.86
CA GLY A 402 -6.60 29.70 9.14
C GLY A 402 -5.81 29.53 7.85
N PHE A 403 -6.47 29.00 6.82
CA PHE A 403 -5.91 28.91 5.48
C PHE A 403 -5.66 30.29 4.85
N ILE A 404 -6.63 31.20 4.85
CA ILE A 404 -6.50 32.55 4.30
C ILE A 404 -5.47 33.37 5.11
N THR A 405 -5.58 33.41 6.43
CA THR A 405 -4.69 34.19 7.29
C THR A 405 -3.25 33.68 7.23
N GLY A 406 -3.05 32.36 7.09
CA GLY A 406 -1.74 31.76 6.87
C GLY A 406 -1.03 32.21 5.58
N LYS A 407 -1.76 32.80 4.62
CA LYS A 407 -1.24 33.27 3.33
C LYS A 407 -1.12 34.80 3.22
N ILE A 408 -1.47 35.55 4.26
CA ILE A 408 -1.35 37.02 4.29
C ILE A 408 0.12 37.40 4.45
N SER A 409 0.65 38.19 3.51
CA SER A 409 2.06 38.63 3.50
C SER A 409 2.38 39.70 4.56
N ASN A 410 1.40 40.48 5.01
CA ASN A 410 1.58 41.49 6.04
C ASN A 410 1.53 40.86 7.45
N ALA A 411 2.68 40.82 8.14
CA ALA A 411 2.83 40.17 9.44
C ALA A 411 1.97 40.80 10.56
N ALA A 412 1.77 42.11 10.56
CA ALA A 412 0.95 42.79 11.57
C ALA A 412 -0.53 42.41 11.41
N LEU A 413 -1.01 42.43 10.16
CA LEU A 413 -2.37 42.04 9.81
C LEU A 413 -2.60 40.54 10.06
N GLN A 414 -1.63 39.68 9.70
CA GLN A 414 -1.68 38.25 9.97
C GLN A 414 -1.77 37.96 11.48
N LYS A 415 -0.95 38.62 12.30
CA LYS A 415 -0.96 38.46 13.76
C LYS A 415 -2.30 38.90 14.37
N GLN A 416 -2.87 40.00 13.90
CA GLN A 416 -4.16 40.49 14.38
C GLN A 416 -5.32 39.54 13.99
N LEU A 417 -5.37 39.12 12.72
CA LEU A 417 -6.41 38.22 12.21
C LEU A 417 -6.29 36.78 12.72
N SER A 418 -5.10 36.37 13.14
CA SER A 418 -4.85 35.05 13.74
C SER A 418 -4.95 35.06 15.27
N SER A 419 -5.29 36.21 15.88
CA SER A 419 -5.38 36.31 17.33
C SER A 419 -6.58 35.50 17.89
N PRO A 420 -6.42 34.80 19.02
CA PRO A 420 -7.49 33.96 19.58
C PRO A 420 -8.78 34.73 19.87
N TRP A 421 -8.68 35.98 20.31
CA TRP A 421 -9.84 36.82 20.60
C TRP A 421 -10.60 37.22 19.33
N PHE A 422 -9.90 37.54 18.23
CA PHE A 422 -10.53 37.91 16.97
C PHE A 422 -11.29 36.72 16.37
N ILE A 423 -10.67 35.54 16.40
CA ILE A 423 -11.29 34.28 16.00
C ILE A 423 -12.52 33.99 16.89
N ALA A 424 -12.39 34.15 18.20
CA ALA A 424 -13.49 33.93 19.14
C ALA A 424 -14.67 34.89 18.90
N ILE A 425 -14.43 36.16 18.60
CA ILE A 425 -15.49 37.13 18.32
C ILE A 425 -16.14 36.85 16.96
N LEU A 426 -15.33 36.74 15.90
CA LEU A 426 -15.82 36.55 14.53
C LEU A 426 -16.63 35.26 14.40
N TYR A 427 -16.04 34.15 14.84
CA TYR A 427 -16.67 32.84 14.72
C TYR A 427 -17.64 32.54 15.86
N GLY A 428 -17.43 33.08 17.07
CA GLY A 428 -18.39 32.95 18.17
C GLY A 428 -19.72 33.64 17.86
N GLY A 429 -19.69 34.89 17.40
CA GLY A 429 -20.90 35.62 17.01
C GLY A 429 -21.60 34.98 15.81
N PHE A 430 -20.84 34.56 14.80
CA PHE A 430 -21.38 33.83 13.64
C PHE A 430 -22.02 32.49 14.03
N CYS A 431 -21.36 31.72 14.89
CA CYS A 431 -21.89 30.45 15.39
C CYS A 431 -23.14 30.63 16.23
N ILE A 432 -23.17 31.60 17.14
CA ILE A 432 -24.36 31.89 17.94
C ILE A 432 -25.51 32.30 17.03
N GLY A 433 -25.27 33.14 16.02
CA GLY A 433 -26.28 33.55 15.04
C GLY A 433 -26.83 32.40 14.21
N ILE A 434 -25.95 31.55 13.66
CA ILE A 434 -26.35 30.36 12.89
C ILE A 434 -27.08 29.36 13.78
N PHE A 435 -26.55 29.10 14.98
CA PHE A 435 -27.15 28.17 15.93
C PHE A 435 -28.54 28.65 16.36
N ALA A 436 -28.69 29.93 16.71
CA ALA A 436 -29.96 30.54 17.04
C ALA A 436 -30.94 30.44 15.86
N TYR A 437 -30.50 30.67 14.62
CA TYR A 437 -31.35 30.49 13.45
C TYR A 437 -31.77 29.03 13.23
N LEU A 438 -30.83 28.09 13.24
CA LEU A 438 -31.09 26.68 12.91
C LEU A 438 -31.90 25.94 13.98
N ILE A 439 -31.86 26.40 15.23
CA ILE A 439 -32.53 25.72 16.36
C ILE A 439 -33.75 26.49 16.83
N LEU A 440 -33.68 27.83 16.99
CA LEU A 440 -34.74 28.62 17.60
C LEU A 440 -35.72 29.22 16.58
N SER A 441 -35.35 29.34 15.30
CA SER A 441 -36.23 29.96 14.29
C SER A 441 -37.41 29.05 13.94
N LYS A 442 -38.62 29.44 14.33
CA LYS A 442 -39.87 28.76 13.91
C LYS A 442 -39.99 28.62 12.39
N ARG A 443 -39.63 29.68 11.65
CA ARG A 443 -39.64 29.67 10.17
C ARG A 443 -38.69 28.62 9.57
N PHE A 444 -37.58 28.32 10.23
CA PHE A 444 -36.67 27.27 9.78
C PHE A 444 -37.21 25.88 10.14
N GLN A 445 -37.76 25.73 11.35
CA GLN A 445 -38.38 24.48 11.79
C GLN A 445 -39.52 24.04 10.85
N GLU A 446 -40.44 24.95 10.51
CA GLU A 446 -41.53 24.70 9.56
C GLU A 446 -41.02 24.26 8.18
N LYS A 447 -39.93 24.89 7.71
CA LYS A 447 -39.27 24.51 6.46
C LYS A 447 -38.70 23.10 6.54
N VAL A 448 -37.96 22.76 7.60
CA VAL A 448 -37.40 21.42 7.77
C VAL A 448 -38.50 20.36 7.77
N GLU A 449 -39.62 20.61 8.47
CA GLU A 449 -40.76 19.68 8.49
C GLU A 449 -41.41 19.54 7.11
N LYS A 450 -41.63 20.64 6.39
CA LYS A 450 -42.12 20.62 5.01
C LYS A 450 -41.20 19.78 4.10
N TYR A 451 -39.89 20.02 4.17
CA TYR A 451 -38.92 19.33 3.32
C TYR A 451 -38.73 17.87 3.69
N ALA A 452 -38.81 17.52 4.97
CA ALA A 452 -38.71 16.15 5.44
C ALA A 452 -39.74 15.23 4.77
N ARG A 453 -40.94 15.75 4.49
CA ARG A 453 -42.00 15.01 3.76
C ARG A 453 -41.71 14.86 2.25
N LEU A 454 -40.93 15.78 1.67
CA LEU A 454 -40.64 15.82 0.23
C LEU A 454 -39.32 15.11 -0.14
N ALA A 455 -38.43 14.92 0.83
CA ALA A 455 -37.08 14.40 0.59
C ALA A 455 -37.09 12.92 0.15
N PRO A 456 -36.46 12.56 -0.98
CA PRO A 456 -36.40 11.17 -1.45
C PRO A 456 -35.65 10.28 -0.45
N ALA A 457 -36.33 9.25 0.05
CA ALA A 457 -35.78 8.32 1.06
C ALA A 457 -34.69 7.39 0.49
N ASP A 458 -34.80 7.05 -0.79
CA ASP A 458 -33.95 6.09 -1.49
C ASP A 458 -32.54 6.64 -1.80
N ARG A 459 -32.39 7.95 -2.04
CA ARG A 459 -31.08 8.59 -2.24
C ARG A 459 -30.19 8.44 -1.00
N LEU A 460 -30.75 8.71 0.18
CA LEU A 460 -30.02 8.53 1.43
C LEU A 460 -29.65 7.07 1.65
N LEU A 461 -30.57 6.13 1.39
CA LEU A 461 -30.30 4.70 1.49
C LEU A 461 -29.14 4.27 0.58
N LEU A 462 -29.09 4.76 -0.66
CA LEU A 462 -27.98 4.49 -1.59
C LEU A 462 -26.64 4.90 -0.98
N TRP A 463 -26.54 6.16 -0.53
CA TRP A 463 -25.31 6.67 0.05
C TRP A 463 -24.93 5.90 1.33
N THR A 464 -25.89 5.59 2.20
CA THR A 464 -25.65 4.81 3.42
C THR A 464 -25.14 3.41 3.13
N VAL A 465 -25.72 2.69 2.16
CA VAL A 465 -25.25 1.36 1.78
C VAL A 465 -23.84 1.43 1.18
N LEU A 466 -23.55 2.43 0.36
CA LEU A 466 -22.22 2.63 -0.19
C LEU A 466 -21.19 2.91 0.91
N MET A 467 -21.50 3.82 1.86
CA MET A 467 -20.62 4.13 2.99
C MET A 467 -20.36 2.90 3.86
N PHE A 468 -21.42 2.16 4.21
CA PHE A 468 -21.32 0.94 5.00
C PHE A 468 -20.45 -0.11 4.28
N GLY A 469 -20.69 -0.32 2.99
CA GLY A 469 -19.89 -1.23 2.17
C GLY A 469 -18.41 -0.84 2.10
N CYS A 470 -18.10 0.44 1.93
CA CYS A 470 -16.71 0.93 1.96
C CYS A 470 -16.04 0.67 3.32
N VAL A 471 -16.74 0.88 4.44
CA VAL A 471 -16.22 0.57 5.78
C VAL A 471 -16.00 -0.94 5.94
N THR A 472 -16.94 -1.78 5.51
CA THR A 472 -16.76 -3.24 5.53
C THR A 472 -15.56 -3.66 4.69
N ALA A 473 -15.41 -3.14 3.48
CA ALA A 473 -14.29 -3.45 2.60
C ALA A 473 -12.94 -2.99 3.19
N TYR A 474 -12.90 -1.81 3.81
CA TYR A 474 -11.72 -1.30 4.51
C TYR A 474 -11.21 -2.27 5.58
N PHE A 475 -12.09 -2.75 6.46
CA PHE A 475 -11.69 -3.70 7.51
C PHE A 475 -11.47 -5.12 6.98
N SER A 476 -12.17 -5.52 5.92
CA SER A 476 -12.00 -6.84 5.30
C SER A 476 -10.72 -6.97 4.47
N ALA A 477 -10.14 -5.85 4.03
CA ALA A 477 -8.91 -5.82 3.24
C ALA A 477 -7.74 -6.54 3.92
N HIS A 478 -7.72 -6.56 5.27
CA HIS A 478 -6.76 -7.32 6.06
C HIS A 478 -6.75 -8.81 5.70
N PHE A 479 -7.92 -9.45 5.61
CA PHE A 479 -8.05 -10.89 5.33
C PHE A 479 -7.74 -11.25 3.87
N LEU A 480 -7.83 -10.27 2.98
CA LEU A 480 -7.51 -10.43 1.56
C LEU A 480 -6.05 -10.08 1.23
N GLU A 481 -5.30 -9.58 2.23
CA GLU A 481 -3.97 -9.00 2.10
C GLU A 481 -3.86 -7.94 1.00
N VAL A 482 -4.81 -7.00 0.95
CA VAL A 482 -4.87 -5.92 -0.05
C VAL A 482 -4.83 -4.52 0.60
N PRO A 483 -4.49 -3.44 -0.16
CA PRO A 483 -4.45 -2.09 0.38
C PRO A 483 -5.83 -1.58 0.84
N ASP A 484 -5.98 -1.30 2.13
CA ASP A 484 -7.26 -0.87 2.72
C ASP A 484 -7.64 0.58 2.37
N ILE A 485 -6.64 1.45 2.24
CA ILE A 485 -6.79 2.88 1.90
C ILE A 485 -7.61 3.12 0.64
N ARG A 486 -7.67 2.15 -0.27
CA ARG A 486 -8.40 2.22 -1.54
C ARG A 486 -9.91 2.34 -1.38
N PHE A 487 -10.45 2.06 -0.19
CA PHE A 487 -11.88 2.18 0.12
C PHE A 487 -12.25 3.51 0.79
N LEU A 488 -11.27 4.32 1.18
CA LEU A 488 -11.51 5.63 1.79
C LEU A 488 -11.98 6.70 0.77
N PRO A 489 -11.43 6.82 -0.45
CA PRO A 489 -11.92 7.79 -1.43
C PRO A 489 -13.42 7.68 -1.76
N PRO A 490 -14.01 6.50 -2.05
CA PRO A 490 -15.45 6.38 -2.30
C PRO A 490 -16.29 6.69 -1.05
N LEU A 491 -15.79 6.37 0.15
CA LEU A 491 -16.42 6.76 1.42
C LEU A 491 -16.44 8.29 1.57
N SER A 492 -15.29 8.95 1.40
CA SER A 492 -15.17 10.41 1.48
C SER A 492 -16.02 11.12 0.41
N PHE A 493 -16.07 10.57 -0.81
CA PHE A 493 -16.93 11.08 -1.87
C PHE A 493 -18.41 10.96 -1.52
N ALA A 494 -18.86 9.81 -1.00
CA ALA A 494 -20.24 9.63 -0.55
C ALA A 494 -20.62 10.60 0.58
N LEU A 495 -19.74 10.78 1.57
CA LEU A 495 -19.93 11.75 2.67
C LEU A 495 -20.07 13.18 2.14
N MET A 496 -19.19 13.57 1.22
CA MET A 496 -19.24 14.87 0.57
C MET A 496 -20.54 15.07 -0.22
N MET A 497 -21.01 14.05 -0.96
CA MET A 497 -22.27 14.13 -1.70
C MET A 497 -23.48 14.23 -0.75
N VAL A 498 -23.50 13.49 0.37
CA VAL A 498 -24.58 13.61 1.35
C VAL A 498 -24.63 15.03 1.93
N PHE A 499 -23.48 15.59 2.31
CA PHE A 499 -23.43 16.92 2.92
C PHE A 499 -23.66 18.05 1.90
N ALA A 500 -22.89 18.11 0.83
CA ALA A 500 -22.88 19.24 -0.11
C ALA A 500 -24.03 19.21 -1.14
N VAL A 501 -24.63 18.05 -1.39
CA VAL A 501 -25.67 17.86 -2.42
C VAL A 501 -26.99 17.45 -1.76
N ASP A 502 -27.05 16.29 -1.11
CA ASP A 502 -28.32 15.71 -0.66
C ASP A 502 -28.95 16.49 0.51
N THR A 503 -28.14 17.04 1.41
CA THR A 503 -28.61 17.88 2.53
C THR A 503 -29.12 19.24 2.05
N LEU A 504 -28.47 19.84 1.05
CA LEU A 504 -28.77 21.20 0.59
C LEU A 504 -29.91 21.27 -0.43
N GLU A 505 -30.12 20.22 -1.22
CA GLU A 505 -31.09 20.25 -2.34
C GLU A 505 -32.49 20.75 -1.97
N PRO A 506 -33.14 20.24 -0.91
CA PRO A 506 -34.51 20.66 -0.59
C PRO A 506 -34.62 22.15 -0.29
N PHE A 507 -33.58 22.76 0.27
CA PHE A 507 -33.57 24.16 0.70
C PHE A 507 -33.27 25.14 -0.43
N ILE A 508 -32.52 24.69 -1.45
CA ILE A 508 -32.07 25.53 -2.57
C ILE A 508 -32.98 25.36 -3.79
N ALA A 509 -33.46 24.14 -4.06
CA ALA A 509 -34.22 23.85 -5.29
C ALA A 509 -35.58 24.56 -5.36
N GLU A 510 -36.19 24.92 -4.22
CA GLU A 510 -37.46 25.67 -4.16
C GLU A 510 -37.30 27.19 -4.29
N LYS A 511 -36.06 27.71 -4.41
CA LYS A 511 -35.79 29.15 -4.50
C LYS A 511 -36.01 29.72 -5.90
N GLY A 512 -36.18 31.04 -5.98
CA GLY A 512 -36.30 31.76 -7.25
C GLY A 512 -35.11 31.52 -8.19
N LYS A 513 -35.35 31.66 -9.50
CA LYS A 513 -34.36 31.43 -10.57
C LYS A 513 -33.03 32.18 -10.32
N GLY A 514 -33.10 33.48 -10.01
CA GLY A 514 -31.92 34.31 -9.76
C GLY A 514 -31.05 33.82 -8.60
N PHE A 515 -31.67 33.44 -7.47
CA PHE A 515 -30.95 32.89 -6.33
C PHE A 515 -30.24 31.58 -6.67
N ARG A 516 -30.92 30.68 -7.39
CA ARG A 516 -30.32 29.39 -7.81
C ARG A 516 -29.11 29.58 -8.73
N ILE A 517 -29.21 30.53 -9.67
CA ILE A 517 -28.09 30.89 -10.56
C ILE A 517 -26.93 31.43 -9.72
N LEU A 518 -27.18 32.45 -8.89
CA LEU A 518 -26.15 33.05 -8.03
C LEU A 518 -25.49 31.99 -7.14
N PHE A 519 -26.27 31.10 -6.53
CA PHE A 519 -25.75 30.03 -5.69
C PHE A 519 -24.83 29.08 -6.46
N GLY A 520 -25.22 28.67 -7.68
CA GLY A 520 -24.37 27.85 -8.55
C GLY A 520 -23.05 28.52 -8.92
N PHE A 521 -23.09 29.81 -9.27
CA PHE A 521 -21.91 30.62 -9.55
C PHE A 521 -21.01 30.75 -8.31
N THR A 522 -21.57 31.12 -7.16
CA THR A 522 -20.84 31.27 -5.91
C THR A 522 -20.19 29.95 -5.48
N ALA A 523 -20.88 28.82 -5.60
CA ALA A 523 -20.31 27.51 -5.26
C ALA A 523 -19.11 27.17 -6.17
N CYS A 524 -19.22 27.40 -7.49
CA CYS A 524 -18.11 27.19 -8.42
C CYS A 524 -16.94 28.13 -8.13
N TYR A 525 -17.22 29.42 -7.94
CA TYR A 525 -16.21 30.42 -7.63
C TYR A 525 -15.45 30.09 -6.35
N LEU A 526 -16.16 29.79 -5.26
CA LEU A 526 -15.53 29.43 -3.98
C LEU A 526 -14.70 28.14 -4.09
N ALA A 527 -15.17 27.14 -4.84
CA ALA A 527 -14.38 25.92 -5.07
C ALA A 527 -13.09 26.21 -5.84
N VAL A 528 -13.16 27.02 -6.91
CA VAL A 528 -11.98 27.44 -7.69
C VAL A 528 -11.00 28.25 -6.83
N VAL A 529 -11.50 29.22 -6.05
CA VAL A 529 -10.68 30.01 -5.12
C VAL A 529 -10.01 29.10 -4.10
N ALA A 530 -10.75 28.16 -3.50
CA ALA A 530 -10.19 27.20 -2.55
C ALA A 530 -9.07 26.35 -3.17
N VAL A 531 -9.20 25.94 -4.45
CA VAL A 531 -8.15 25.20 -5.16
C VAL A 531 -6.93 26.08 -5.44
N ILE A 532 -7.12 27.27 -6.01
CA ILE A 532 -6.02 28.18 -6.40
C ILE A 532 -5.10 28.45 -5.23
N PHE A 533 -5.68 28.70 -4.06
CA PHE A 533 -4.89 28.99 -2.88
C PHE A 533 -4.48 27.70 -2.14
N GLY A 534 -5.35 26.69 -2.09
CA GLY A 534 -5.20 25.50 -1.24
C GLY A 534 -4.35 24.37 -1.81
N ALA A 535 -4.23 24.26 -3.14
CA ALA A 535 -3.55 23.14 -3.78
C ALA A 535 -2.23 23.58 -4.42
N VAL A 536 -1.11 23.42 -3.72
CA VAL A 536 0.22 23.78 -4.24
C VAL A 536 0.97 22.54 -4.72
N LYS A 537 0.88 21.43 -3.98
CA LYS A 537 1.61 20.19 -4.31
C LYS A 537 1.11 19.62 -5.64
N SER A 538 -0.18 19.72 -5.92
CA SER A 538 -0.84 19.20 -7.12
C SER A 538 -0.23 19.79 -8.39
N GLY A 539 -0.15 21.13 -8.47
CA GLY A 539 0.47 21.80 -9.61
C GLY A 539 1.96 21.53 -9.74
N ASN A 540 2.68 21.37 -8.62
CA ASN A 540 4.11 21.05 -8.64
C ASN A 540 4.39 19.64 -9.13
N TRP A 541 3.66 18.64 -8.64
CA TRP A 541 3.78 17.24 -9.09
C TRP A 541 3.34 17.09 -10.55
N TYR A 542 2.27 17.76 -10.96
CA TYR A 542 1.87 17.80 -12.37
C TYR A 542 3.04 18.25 -13.28
N ARG A 543 3.69 19.37 -12.95
CA ARG A 543 4.83 19.87 -13.74
C ARG A 543 6.03 18.93 -13.65
N PHE A 544 6.34 18.42 -12.46
CA PHE A 544 7.46 17.49 -12.28
C PHE A 544 7.31 16.23 -13.15
N ASN A 545 6.16 15.57 -13.06
CA ASN A 545 5.88 14.35 -13.81
C ASN A 545 5.88 14.57 -15.34
N ASN A 546 5.24 15.64 -15.81
CA ASN A 546 5.01 15.85 -17.25
C ASN A 546 6.16 16.57 -17.95
N LYS A 547 7.07 17.23 -17.22
CA LYS A 547 8.40 17.63 -17.74
C LYS A 547 9.17 16.40 -18.24
N GLY A 548 8.98 15.28 -17.56
CA GLY A 548 9.57 14.01 -17.93
C GLY A 548 11.05 13.90 -17.58
N TYR A 549 11.67 12.77 -17.95
CA TYR A 549 13.08 12.50 -17.65
C TYR A 549 13.98 13.52 -18.35
N GLU A 550 13.67 13.85 -19.59
CA GLU A 550 14.46 14.65 -20.52
C GLU A 550 14.70 16.09 -20.04
N MET A 551 13.84 16.59 -19.15
CA MET A 551 13.96 17.92 -18.56
C MET A 551 14.48 17.89 -17.11
N ALA A 552 14.82 16.72 -16.57
CA ALA A 552 15.44 16.57 -15.26
C ALA A 552 16.94 16.89 -15.34
N SER A 553 17.51 17.43 -14.25
CA SER A 553 18.90 17.89 -14.25
C SER A 553 19.92 16.76 -14.40
N GLY A 554 19.61 15.54 -13.93
CA GLY A 554 20.47 14.36 -14.04
C GLY A 554 20.19 13.50 -15.28
N TYR A 555 19.41 14.01 -16.25
CA TYR A 555 19.11 13.27 -17.48
C TYR A 555 20.33 12.98 -18.36
N PRO A 556 21.30 13.91 -18.53
CA PRO A 556 22.49 13.62 -19.33
C PRO A 556 23.24 12.38 -18.83
N GLU A 557 23.46 12.28 -17.52
CA GLU A 557 24.08 11.12 -16.89
C GLU A 557 23.21 9.87 -17.00
N PHE A 558 21.89 10.00 -16.81
CA PHE A 558 20.96 8.88 -17.02
C PHE A 558 21.04 8.32 -18.45
N ALA A 559 21.02 9.20 -19.45
CA ALA A 559 21.08 8.83 -20.85
C ALA A 559 22.43 8.18 -21.18
N GLU A 560 23.53 8.66 -20.60
CA GLU A 560 24.85 8.07 -20.75
C GLU A 560 24.95 6.66 -20.14
N ILE A 561 24.45 6.47 -18.92
CA ILE A 561 24.37 5.15 -18.26
C ILE A 561 23.61 4.17 -19.16
N ASN A 562 22.43 4.55 -19.68
CA ASN A 562 21.63 3.67 -20.52
C ASN A 562 22.31 3.34 -21.86
N ARG A 563 22.99 4.32 -22.47
CA ARG A 563 23.76 4.13 -23.71
C ARG A 563 24.93 3.16 -23.49
N TYR A 564 25.64 3.32 -22.37
CA TYR A 564 26.71 2.42 -21.98
C TYR A 564 26.17 1.00 -21.76
N LEU A 565 25.13 0.86 -20.95
CA LEU A 565 24.53 -0.44 -20.64
C LEU A 565 24.05 -1.17 -21.89
N ARG A 566 23.43 -0.46 -22.85
CA ARG A 566 22.96 -1.01 -24.13
C ARG A 566 24.08 -1.67 -24.94
N THR A 567 25.27 -1.08 -24.92
CA THR A 567 26.41 -1.51 -25.77
C THR A 567 27.43 -2.37 -25.02
N ALA A 568 27.35 -2.45 -23.68
CA ALA A 568 28.31 -3.18 -22.83
C ALA A 568 28.47 -4.68 -23.15
N TYR A 569 27.51 -5.29 -23.85
CA TYR A 569 27.51 -6.71 -24.25
C TYR A 569 27.32 -6.91 -25.76
N GLU A 570 27.42 -5.85 -26.57
CA GLU A 570 27.12 -5.91 -28.01
C GLU A 570 28.03 -6.89 -28.77
N LYS A 571 29.25 -7.12 -28.27
CA LYS A 571 30.20 -8.08 -28.85
C LYS A 571 29.79 -9.54 -28.60
N GLU A 572 29.21 -9.83 -27.44
CA GLU A 572 28.73 -11.16 -27.08
C GLU A 572 27.34 -11.44 -27.66
N ASN A 573 26.43 -10.46 -27.60
CA ASN A 573 25.11 -10.54 -28.19
C ASN A 573 24.63 -9.13 -28.61
N PRO A 574 24.31 -8.90 -29.90
CA PRO A 574 23.86 -7.59 -30.37
C PRO A 574 22.47 -7.21 -29.84
N ASP A 575 21.67 -8.16 -29.35
CA ASP A 575 20.39 -7.87 -28.71
C ASP A 575 20.56 -7.62 -27.20
N PRO A 576 20.36 -6.39 -26.71
CA PRO A 576 20.51 -6.07 -25.29
C PRO A 576 19.51 -6.80 -24.38
N LEU A 577 18.39 -7.31 -24.91
CA LEU A 577 17.44 -8.11 -24.11
C LEU A 577 18.10 -9.41 -23.62
N ASN A 578 18.98 -9.97 -24.44
CA ASN A 578 19.74 -11.20 -24.19
C ASN A 578 21.03 -10.97 -23.38
N ALA A 579 21.40 -9.71 -23.12
CA ALA A 579 22.48 -9.40 -22.21
C ALA A 579 22.09 -9.75 -20.76
N PRO A 580 23.05 -10.00 -19.86
CA PRO A 580 22.75 -10.28 -18.45
C PRO A 580 22.03 -9.10 -17.79
N ARG A 581 21.33 -9.32 -16.68
CA ARG A 581 20.54 -8.28 -16.00
C ARG A 581 21.44 -7.21 -15.36
N VAL A 582 20.82 -6.06 -15.12
CA VAL A 582 21.39 -4.93 -14.38
C VAL A 582 20.59 -4.73 -13.10
N ALA A 583 21.26 -4.68 -11.95
CA ALA A 583 20.69 -4.25 -10.69
C ALA A 583 21.00 -2.76 -10.45
N TYR A 584 20.27 -2.12 -9.54
CA TYR A 584 20.57 -0.75 -9.11
C TYR A 584 20.25 -0.59 -7.64
N GLU A 585 21.07 0.14 -6.88
CA GLU A 585 20.87 0.41 -5.46
C GLU A 585 19.53 1.11 -5.19
N LYS A 586 18.80 0.77 -4.12
CA LYS A 586 17.73 1.64 -3.60
C LYS A 586 18.33 2.68 -2.66
N CYS A 587 18.16 3.93 -3.04
CA CYS A 587 18.46 5.08 -2.21
C CYS A 587 17.52 6.25 -2.52
N ASP A 588 17.57 7.29 -1.70
CA ASP A 588 16.80 8.53 -1.88
C ASP A 588 17.55 9.59 -2.72
N LEU A 589 18.63 9.20 -3.43
CA LEU A 589 19.49 10.11 -4.20
C LEU A 589 19.10 10.24 -5.68
N TYR A 590 18.02 9.60 -6.12
CA TYR A 590 17.59 9.61 -7.54
C TYR A 590 16.71 10.81 -7.93
N GLY A 591 16.48 11.76 -7.02
CA GLY A 591 15.62 12.92 -7.29
C GLY A 591 16.00 13.69 -8.55
N SER A 592 17.29 13.90 -8.80
CA SER A 592 17.79 14.58 -10.02
C SER A 592 17.57 13.78 -11.31
N PHE A 593 17.40 12.46 -11.20
CA PHE A 593 17.17 11.52 -12.31
C PHE A 593 15.68 11.33 -12.63
N GLY A 594 14.78 12.10 -12.03
CA GLY A 594 13.32 11.94 -12.21
C GLY A 594 12.64 11.08 -11.14
N GLY A 595 13.38 10.66 -10.10
CA GLY A 595 12.85 9.98 -8.92
C GLY A 595 13.31 8.53 -8.76
N ASP A 596 12.90 7.91 -7.65
CA ASP A 596 13.46 6.65 -7.13
C ASP A 596 13.22 5.40 -7.99
N ARG A 597 12.34 5.49 -8.98
CA ARG A 597 11.98 4.39 -9.88
C ARG A 597 12.63 4.48 -11.27
N VAL A 598 13.52 5.45 -11.48
CA VAL A 598 14.13 5.72 -12.78
C VAL A 598 14.73 4.48 -13.46
N PHE A 599 15.37 3.58 -12.71
CA PHE A 599 15.99 2.37 -13.25
C PHE A 599 15.05 1.15 -13.36
N GLU A 600 13.76 1.28 -13.02
CA GLU A 600 12.75 0.27 -13.39
C GLU A 600 12.50 0.25 -14.90
N SER A 601 12.71 1.40 -15.56
CA SER A 601 12.55 1.60 -16.99
C SER A 601 13.81 1.26 -17.80
N LEU A 602 14.76 0.51 -17.22
CA LEU A 602 16.01 0.12 -17.90
C LEU A 602 15.75 -0.61 -19.22
N LEU A 603 14.73 -1.47 -19.30
CA LEU A 603 14.37 -2.15 -20.55
C LEU A 603 14.00 -1.13 -21.65
N LEU A 604 13.20 -0.12 -21.31
CA LEU A 604 12.77 0.92 -22.25
C LEU A 604 13.97 1.73 -22.78
N PHE A 605 14.88 2.17 -21.91
CA PHE A 605 15.96 3.09 -22.29
C PHE A 605 17.24 2.40 -22.77
N SER A 606 17.61 1.25 -22.21
CA SER A 606 18.84 0.52 -22.55
C SER A 606 18.60 -0.76 -23.35
N GLY A 607 17.36 -1.29 -23.37
CA GLY A 607 17.05 -2.62 -23.87
C GLY A 607 17.41 -3.76 -22.90
N ARG A 608 18.03 -3.47 -21.75
CA ARG A 608 18.46 -4.48 -20.78
C ARG A 608 17.45 -4.68 -19.67
N GLN A 609 17.32 -5.93 -19.23
CA GLN A 609 16.46 -6.32 -18.13
C GLN A 609 17.00 -5.85 -16.77
N THR A 610 16.08 -5.61 -15.83
CA THR A 610 16.36 -5.29 -14.43
C THR A 610 15.59 -6.21 -13.49
N LEU A 611 15.88 -6.16 -12.19
CA LEU A 611 15.20 -6.97 -11.19
C LEU A 611 13.84 -6.40 -10.78
N GLU A 612 13.72 -5.08 -10.67
CA GLU A 612 12.55 -4.45 -10.08
C GLU A 612 11.69 -3.71 -11.09
N GLY A 613 10.38 -3.66 -10.81
CA GLY A 613 9.40 -2.90 -11.56
C GLY A 613 8.20 -2.56 -10.69
N ILE A 614 7.20 -1.91 -11.28
CA ILE A 614 6.05 -1.41 -10.53
C ILE A 614 5.02 -2.49 -10.15
N HIS A 615 4.89 -3.55 -10.95
CA HIS A 615 3.87 -4.59 -10.76
C HIS A 615 4.24 -5.63 -9.70
N TYR A 616 4.64 -5.21 -8.48
CA TYR A 616 4.97 -6.13 -7.38
C TYR A 616 3.86 -7.16 -7.14
N ALA A 617 2.59 -6.75 -7.18
CA ALA A 617 1.46 -7.66 -6.98
C ALA A 617 1.36 -8.75 -8.05
N GLY A 618 1.81 -8.46 -9.28
CA GLY A 618 1.66 -9.32 -10.44
C GLY A 618 2.78 -10.35 -10.62
N SER A 619 3.74 -10.44 -9.71
CA SER A 619 4.88 -11.36 -9.83
C SER A 619 5.20 -12.07 -8.52
N ILE A 620 5.47 -13.38 -8.58
CA ILE A 620 6.02 -14.15 -7.45
C ILE A 620 7.42 -13.63 -7.08
N ALA A 621 8.23 -13.27 -8.09
CA ALA A 621 9.61 -12.87 -7.90
C ALA A 621 9.76 -11.58 -7.09
N ALA A 622 8.70 -10.76 -7.02
CA ALA A 622 8.68 -9.46 -6.37
C ALA A 622 9.26 -9.48 -4.94
N ARG A 623 8.89 -10.47 -4.12
CA ARG A 623 9.39 -10.58 -2.74
C ARG A 623 10.83 -11.09 -2.64
N PHE A 624 11.26 -11.96 -3.55
CA PHE A 624 12.63 -12.44 -3.63
C PHE A 624 13.57 -11.31 -4.08
N ASN A 625 13.10 -10.51 -5.03
CA ASN A 625 13.82 -9.34 -5.53
C ASN A 625 13.89 -8.25 -4.46
N ALA A 626 12.82 -8.01 -3.70
CA ALA A 626 12.87 -7.09 -2.56
C ALA A 626 13.87 -7.54 -1.48
N PHE A 627 14.09 -8.85 -1.30
CA PHE A 627 15.11 -9.38 -0.37
C PHE A 627 16.53 -9.11 -0.87
N ILE A 628 16.89 -9.60 -2.08
CA ILE A 628 18.24 -9.40 -2.64
C ILE A 628 18.58 -7.90 -2.76
N GLN A 629 17.59 -7.06 -3.05
CA GLN A 629 17.76 -5.61 -3.13
C GLN A 629 18.39 -5.03 -1.85
N THR A 630 18.06 -5.57 -0.67
CA THR A 630 18.63 -5.12 0.61
C THR A 630 20.10 -5.51 0.80
N GLU A 631 20.61 -6.48 0.05
CA GLU A 631 22.02 -6.90 0.12
C GLU A 631 22.97 -5.89 -0.53
N PHE A 632 22.44 -4.99 -1.36
CA PHE A 632 23.19 -3.95 -2.06
C PHE A 632 22.52 -2.58 -2.00
N SER A 633 21.65 -2.35 -1.01
CA SER A 633 20.97 -1.06 -0.84
C SER A 633 21.03 -0.55 0.58
N ARG A 634 21.31 0.76 0.73
CA ARG A 634 21.23 1.44 2.03
C ARG A 634 19.78 1.59 2.51
N ASP A 635 18.90 2.01 1.60
CA ASP A 635 17.52 2.34 1.92
C ASP A 635 16.60 1.16 1.55
N ILE A 636 15.55 0.92 2.35
CA ILE A 636 14.61 -0.19 2.12
C ILE A 636 13.34 0.33 1.49
N LYS A 637 12.99 -0.22 0.33
CA LYS A 637 11.72 0.02 -0.35
C LYS A 637 11.08 -1.35 -0.64
N THR A 638 10.06 -1.72 0.13
CA THR A 638 9.41 -3.04 0.04
C THR A 638 7.88 -2.90 0.14
N PRO A 639 7.10 -3.73 -0.59
CA PRO A 639 5.64 -3.73 -0.50
C PRO A 639 5.09 -4.32 0.81
N LYS A 640 5.91 -5.03 1.60
CA LYS A 640 5.51 -5.64 2.88
C LYS A 640 6.68 -5.54 3.89
N PRO A 641 6.44 -5.23 5.18
CA PRO A 641 7.48 -5.11 6.21
C PRO A 641 8.05 -6.47 6.64
N GLN A 642 8.63 -7.22 5.71
CA GLN A 642 9.24 -8.54 5.90
C GLN A 642 10.55 -8.46 6.70
N ILE A 643 11.05 -9.61 7.14
CA ILE A 643 12.41 -9.73 7.65
C ILE A 643 13.36 -9.80 6.45
N LEU A 644 14.21 -8.79 6.32
CA LEU A 644 15.07 -8.53 5.16
C LEU A 644 16.56 -8.63 5.55
N SER A 645 17.40 -8.72 4.51
CA SER A 645 18.85 -8.84 4.65
C SER A 645 19.51 -7.52 5.07
N MET A 646 20.81 -7.60 5.35
CA MET A 646 21.73 -6.48 5.50
C MET A 646 22.56 -6.29 4.22
N ILE A 647 23.29 -5.18 4.10
CA ILE A 647 24.27 -5.01 3.01
C ILE A 647 25.30 -6.13 3.12
N ASN A 648 25.31 -7.05 2.16
CA ASN A 648 26.03 -8.31 2.25
C ASN A 648 26.69 -8.67 0.91
N PRO A 649 27.87 -8.08 0.59
CA PRO A 649 28.59 -8.39 -0.65
C PRO A 649 29.02 -9.86 -0.74
N GLY A 650 29.10 -10.59 0.38
CA GLY A 650 29.43 -12.02 0.41
C GLY A 650 28.29 -12.93 -0.09
N ALA A 651 27.04 -12.52 0.10
CA ALA A 651 25.87 -13.25 -0.40
C ALA A 651 25.59 -12.96 -1.89
N LEU A 652 25.98 -11.77 -2.39
CA LEU A 652 25.66 -11.33 -3.75
C LEU A 652 26.07 -12.33 -4.85
N PRO A 653 27.26 -12.97 -4.84
CA PRO A 653 27.64 -13.90 -5.91
C PRO A 653 26.62 -15.04 -6.11
N VAL A 654 26.10 -15.60 -5.02
CA VAL A 654 25.12 -16.69 -5.07
C VAL A 654 23.83 -16.22 -5.73
N HIS A 655 23.31 -15.05 -5.34
CA HIS A 655 22.06 -14.52 -5.87
C HIS A 655 22.21 -13.89 -7.27
N PHE A 656 23.36 -13.27 -7.57
CA PHE A 656 23.66 -12.69 -8.87
C PHE A 656 23.79 -13.78 -9.93
N ASP A 657 24.39 -14.91 -9.59
CA ASP A 657 24.43 -16.08 -10.47
C ASP A 657 23.03 -16.63 -10.77
N LEU A 658 22.16 -16.77 -9.75
CA LEU A 658 20.79 -17.25 -9.93
C LEU A 658 19.97 -16.39 -10.90
N TYR A 659 20.17 -15.08 -10.90
CA TYR A 659 19.41 -14.14 -11.74
C TYR A 659 20.15 -13.64 -12.97
N ASN A 660 21.36 -14.15 -13.25
CA ASN A 660 22.21 -13.71 -14.36
C ASN A 660 22.46 -12.19 -14.31
N ILE A 661 22.86 -11.65 -13.15
CA ILE A 661 23.16 -10.23 -12.98
C ILE A 661 24.63 -9.99 -13.28
N SER A 662 24.93 -8.99 -14.11
CA SER A 662 26.31 -8.62 -14.44
C SER A 662 26.74 -7.27 -13.88
N HIS A 663 25.80 -6.34 -13.73
CA HIS A 663 26.10 -4.97 -13.36
C HIS A 663 25.22 -4.49 -12.22
N LEU A 664 25.76 -3.55 -11.45
CA LEU A 664 25.06 -2.86 -10.38
C LEU A 664 25.33 -1.35 -10.45
N VAL A 665 24.27 -0.56 -10.60
CA VAL A 665 24.32 0.92 -10.51
C VAL A 665 24.25 1.34 -9.04
N VAL A 666 25.21 2.14 -8.57
CA VAL A 666 25.37 2.50 -7.15
C VAL A 666 25.53 4.00 -6.97
N MET A 667 24.86 4.56 -5.96
CA MET A 667 24.89 5.98 -5.64
C MET A 667 25.63 6.28 -4.34
N THR A 668 25.40 5.50 -3.28
CA THR A 668 25.88 5.82 -1.93
C THR A 668 27.31 5.36 -1.70
N ASP A 669 28.06 6.13 -0.90
CA ASP A 669 29.43 5.76 -0.53
C ASP A 669 29.48 4.47 0.30
N THR A 670 28.44 4.20 1.11
CA THR A 670 28.32 2.97 1.89
C THR A 670 28.37 1.73 1.00
N VAL A 671 27.57 1.69 -0.05
CA VAL A 671 27.54 0.54 -0.98
C VAL A 671 28.79 0.53 -1.87
N LYS A 672 29.30 1.69 -2.31
CA LYS A 672 30.58 1.78 -3.05
C LYS A 672 31.73 1.16 -2.25
N GLN A 673 31.82 1.45 -0.96
CA GLN A 673 32.83 0.86 -0.07
C GLN A 673 32.63 -0.64 0.13
N ALA A 674 31.38 -1.09 0.22
CA ALA A 674 31.04 -2.51 0.34
C ALA A 674 31.52 -3.33 -0.86
N LEU A 675 31.24 -2.84 -2.07
CA LEU A 675 31.63 -3.54 -3.29
C LEU A 675 33.13 -3.43 -3.55
N SER A 676 33.75 -2.26 -3.32
CA SER A 676 35.19 -2.07 -3.53
C SER A 676 36.05 -2.90 -2.56
N GLY A 677 35.48 -3.35 -1.44
CA GLY A 677 36.13 -4.27 -0.51
C GLY A 677 36.00 -5.75 -0.86
N SER A 678 35.27 -6.09 -1.93
CA SER A 678 35.09 -7.46 -2.43
C SER A 678 35.97 -7.71 -3.64
N ASP A 679 36.59 -8.89 -3.70
CA ASP A 679 37.33 -9.39 -4.87
C ASP A 679 36.43 -9.81 -6.04
N ARG A 680 35.11 -9.83 -5.84
CA ARG A 680 34.12 -10.26 -6.84
C ARG A 680 33.55 -9.11 -7.67
N PHE A 681 33.80 -7.87 -7.27
CA PHE A 681 33.25 -6.68 -7.90
C PHE A 681 34.34 -5.69 -8.27
N GLU A 682 34.26 -5.16 -9.48
CA GLU A 682 35.12 -4.07 -9.94
C GLU A 682 34.29 -2.88 -10.38
N ARG A 683 34.82 -1.67 -10.20
CA ARG A 683 34.17 -0.46 -10.69
C ARG A 683 34.54 -0.26 -12.16
N GLU A 684 33.57 -0.49 -13.04
CA GLU A 684 33.75 -0.46 -14.49
C GLU A 684 33.64 0.98 -15.05
N ALA A 685 32.73 1.80 -14.49
CA ALA A 685 32.52 3.18 -14.95
C ALA A 685 31.98 4.11 -13.84
N GLN A 686 32.06 5.43 -14.09
CA GLN A 686 31.55 6.50 -13.23
C GLN A 686 30.79 7.54 -14.06
N PHE A 687 29.58 7.90 -13.63
CA PHE A 687 28.69 8.86 -14.29
C PHE A 687 28.16 9.86 -13.26
N GLY A 688 28.84 11.00 -13.11
CA GLY A 688 28.51 11.98 -12.08
C GLY A 688 28.55 11.35 -10.68
N ALA A 689 27.41 11.31 -9.98
CA ALA A 689 27.30 10.66 -8.67
C ALA A 689 27.14 9.12 -8.73
N ALA A 690 26.69 8.58 -9.86
CA ALA A 690 26.44 7.15 -10.05
C ALA A 690 27.72 6.40 -10.44
N SER A 691 27.98 5.27 -9.79
CA SER A 691 29.07 4.35 -10.12
C SER A 691 28.48 3.06 -10.68
N LEU A 692 29.08 2.53 -11.74
CA LEU A 692 28.71 1.24 -12.31
C LEU A 692 29.73 0.18 -11.88
N TYR A 693 29.25 -0.85 -11.19
CA TYR A 693 30.05 -1.99 -10.77
C TYR A 693 29.74 -3.23 -11.62
N ARG A 694 30.78 -3.99 -11.95
CA ARG A 694 30.75 -5.26 -12.66
C ARG A 694 30.92 -6.41 -11.68
N TYR A 695 30.09 -7.43 -11.81
CA TYR A 695 30.29 -8.72 -11.16
C TYR A 695 31.17 -9.61 -12.04
N ILE A 696 32.40 -9.88 -11.59
CA ILE A 696 33.43 -10.59 -12.36
C ILE A 696 33.06 -12.06 -12.58
N GLY A 697 32.27 -12.65 -11.68
CA GLY A 697 31.84 -14.05 -11.77
C GLY A 697 30.69 -14.32 -12.75
N CYS A 698 30.13 -13.28 -13.37
CA CYS A 698 28.94 -13.42 -14.21
C CYS A 698 29.22 -14.31 -15.43
N LYS A 699 28.52 -15.45 -15.52
CA LYS A 699 28.64 -16.38 -16.65
C LYS A 699 27.94 -15.89 -17.92
N GLY A 700 27.06 -14.91 -17.79
CA GLY A 700 26.31 -14.30 -18.88
C GLY A 700 25.32 -15.24 -19.60
N ARG A 701 24.68 -16.16 -18.88
CA ARG A 701 23.79 -17.19 -19.47
C ARG A 701 22.45 -17.24 -18.77
N TYR A 702 21.37 -17.25 -19.55
CA TYR A 702 20.01 -17.45 -19.07
C TYR A 702 19.61 -18.92 -18.92
N VAL A 703 20.29 -19.83 -19.62
CA VAL A 703 20.06 -21.28 -19.51
C VAL A 703 21.36 -21.97 -19.08
N GLU A 704 21.29 -22.77 -18.02
CA GLU A 704 22.45 -23.53 -17.51
C GLU A 704 22.06 -24.87 -16.90
N VAL A 705 23.01 -25.78 -16.79
CA VAL A 705 22.85 -27.02 -16.02
C VAL A 705 23.36 -26.77 -14.60
N PRO A 706 22.53 -26.99 -13.55
CA PRO A 706 22.95 -26.80 -12.17
C PRO A 706 24.05 -27.77 -11.76
N ASP A 707 24.85 -27.39 -10.76
CA ASP A 707 25.94 -28.23 -10.25
C ASP A 707 25.44 -29.48 -9.51
N VAL A 708 24.52 -29.25 -8.58
CA VAL A 708 23.87 -30.30 -7.81
C VAL A 708 22.60 -30.74 -8.54
N ARG A 709 22.36 -32.05 -8.56
CA ARG A 709 21.13 -32.61 -9.12
C ARG A 709 19.91 -32.08 -8.34
N PRO A 710 18.91 -31.49 -9.01
CA PRO A 710 17.71 -30.94 -8.36
C PRO A 710 16.91 -32.00 -7.58
N VAL A 711 16.17 -31.52 -6.58
CA VAL A 711 15.42 -32.34 -5.62
C VAL A 711 13.92 -32.03 -5.72
N ARG A 712 13.07 -33.04 -5.58
CA ARG A 712 11.61 -32.87 -5.57
C ARG A 712 11.14 -32.36 -4.20
N TYR A 713 10.31 -31.33 -4.19
CA TYR A 713 9.78 -30.70 -2.98
C TYR A 713 8.33 -31.12 -2.72
N THR A 714 8.04 -31.79 -1.60
CA THR A 714 6.72 -32.38 -1.33
C THR A 714 5.79 -31.47 -0.50
N GLY A 715 6.26 -30.33 -0.01
CA GLY A 715 5.43 -29.39 0.75
C GLY A 715 4.42 -28.62 -0.11
N GLU A 716 3.28 -28.26 0.49
CA GLU A 716 2.17 -27.61 -0.24
C GLU A 716 2.41 -26.12 -0.53
N LYS A 717 3.03 -25.40 0.42
CA LYS A 717 3.26 -23.95 0.36
C LYS A 717 4.60 -23.58 -0.25
N TRP A 718 4.95 -24.27 -1.34
CA TRP A 718 6.27 -24.19 -1.99
C TRP A 718 6.79 -22.76 -2.22
N VAL A 719 5.92 -21.79 -2.55
CA VAL A 719 6.34 -20.40 -2.74
C VAL A 719 6.93 -19.85 -1.43
N ASP A 720 6.23 -19.99 -0.30
CA ASP A 720 6.65 -19.51 1.04
C ASP A 720 7.87 -20.26 1.57
N ASP A 721 7.92 -21.56 1.33
CA ASP A 721 9.06 -22.40 1.72
C ASP A 721 10.31 -22.06 0.89
N PHE A 722 10.16 -21.82 -0.42
CA PHE A 722 11.26 -21.38 -1.29
C PHE A 722 11.74 -19.97 -0.94
N PHE A 723 10.84 -19.07 -0.53
CA PHE A 723 11.26 -17.76 -0.05
C PHE A 723 12.04 -17.87 1.26
N SER A 724 11.62 -18.76 2.16
CA SER A 724 12.34 -19.01 3.42
C SER A 724 13.71 -19.62 3.18
N TRP A 725 13.82 -20.58 2.25
CA TRP A 725 15.09 -21.14 1.74
C TRP A 725 15.99 -20.05 1.17
N TYR A 726 15.45 -19.19 0.32
CA TYR A 726 16.22 -18.18 -0.41
C TYR A 726 16.99 -17.21 0.50
N LYS A 727 16.49 -16.97 1.72
CA LYS A 727 17.15 -16.08 2.69
C LYS A 727 18.48 -16.62 3.24
N TYR A 728 18.81 -17.88 2.96
CA TYR A 728 20.00 -18.59 3.45
C TYR A 728 20.90 -19.00 2.27
N PRO A 729 21.86 -18.13 1.85
CA PRO A 729 22.67 -18.34 0.64
C PRO A 729 23.41 -19.68 0.59
N GLU A 730 23.80 -20.24 1.73
CA GLU A 730 24.51 -21.50 1.83
C GLU A 730 23.70 -22.72 1.36
N GLY A 731 22.37 -22.63 1.38
CA GLY A 731 21.47 -23.67 0.88
C GLY A 731 21.04 -23.49 -0.57
N ASN A 732 21.39 -22.34 -1.19
CA ASN A 732 20.87 -21.94 -2.49
C ASN A 732 21.48 -22.70 -3.69
N ASP A 733 22.46 -23.59 -3.42
CA ASP A 733 23.10 -24.48 -4.39
C ASP A 733 22.24 -25.71 -4.75
N VAL A 734 21.34 -26.13 -3.85
CA VAL A 734 20.44 -27.27 -4.05
C VAL A 734 19.06 -26.78 -4.48
N LEU A 735 18.77 -26.88 -5.77
CA LEU A 735 17.51 -26.42 -6.36
C LEU A 735 16.35 -27.37 -6.07
N LEU A 736 15.20 -26.81 -5.72
CA LEU A 736 13.99 -27.52 -5.33
C LEU A 736 12.89 -27.35 -6.38
N VAL A 737 12.23 -28.44 -6.76
CA VAL A 737 11.12 -28.46 -7.73
C VAL A 737 9.87 -29.06 -7.09
N PRO A 738 8.72 -28.36 -6.98
CA PRO A 738 7.56 -28.90 -6.29
C PRO A 738 7.01 -30.15 -6.99
N ASP A 739 6.86 -31.24 -6.23
CA ASP A 739 6.65 -32.60 -6.73
C ASP A 739 5.41 -32.72 -7.61
N ARG A 740 4.35 -31.98 -7.26
CA ARG A 740 3.07 -31.96 -7.97
C ARG A 740 3.14 -31.47 -9.42
N TYR A 741 4.20 -30.76 -9.81
CA TYR A 741 4.36 -30.28 -11.19
C TYR A 741 5.11 -31.29 -12.07
N VAL A 742 5.84 -32.25 -11.48
CA VAL A 742 6.64 -33.25 -12.21
C VAL A 742 5.78 -34.49 -12.48
N THR A 743 4.89 -34.38 -13.46
CA THR A 743 3.90 -35.42 -13.79
C THR A 743 4.43 -36.50 -14.74
N ASP A 744 5.40 -36.18 -15.60
CA ASP A 744 5.99 -37.13 -16.53
C ASP A 744 6.91 -38.13 -15.81
N ARG A 745 6.74 -39.43 -16.11
CA ARG A 745 7.47 -40.51 -15.43
C ARG A 745 8.97 -40.49 -15.76
N ALA A 746 9.34 -40.15 -16.99
CA ALA A 746 10.74 -40.12 -17.40
C ALA A 746 11.46 -38.91 -16.82
N ASP A 747 10.80 -37.76 -16.71
CA ASP A 747 11.32 -36.55 -16.07
C ASP A 747 11.46 -36.77 -14.55
N ARG A 748 10.47 -37.39 -13.92
CA ARG A 748 10.50 -37.73 -12.48
C ARG A 748 11.71 -38.58 -12.10
N ALA A 749 12.14 -39.49 -12.97
CA ALA A 749 13.29 -40.37 -12.75
C ALA A 749 14.65 -39.64 -12.83
N VAL A 750 14.69 -38.40 -13.36
CA VAL A 750 15.93 -37.61 -13.46
C VAL A 750 16.32 -37.00 -12.11
N PHE A 751 15.33 -36.68 -11.28
CA PHE A 751 15.52 -36.11 -9.94
C PHE A 751 16.12 -37.14 -8.98
N PHE A 752 16.93 -36.67 -8.04
CA PHE A 752 17.63 -37.56 -7.10
C PHE A 752 16.67 -38.23 -6.10
N ASP A 753 15.96 -37.41 -5.33
CA ASP A 753 15.06 -37.82 -4.25
C ASP A 753 14.04 -36.69 -3.97
N SER A 754 13.27 -36.81 -2.89
CA SER A 754 12.31 -35.82 -2.39
C SER A 754 12.59 -35.34 -0.97
N THR A 755 12.13 -34.13 -0.65
CA THR A 755 12.14 -33.55 0.71
C THR A 755 10.97 -32.60 0.90
N ASP A 756 10.47 -32.47 2.12
CA ASP A 756 9.57 -31.40 2.57
C ASP A 756 10.31 -30.33 3.39
N ARG A 757 11.58 -30.58 3.74
CA ARG A 757 12.43 -29.68 4.52
C ARG A 757 13.38 -28.90 3.64
N VAL A 758 13.33 -27.58 3.76
CA VAL A 758 14.14 -26.65 2.95
C VAL A 758 15.49 -26.28 3.58
N PHE A 759 15.70 -26.61 4.86
CA PHE A 759 16.96 -26.31 5.56
C PHE A 759 17.89 -27.53 5.70
N ASP A 760 17.39 -28.75 5.44
CA ASP A 760 18.13 -30.02 5.59
C ASP A 760 18.65 -30.54 4.23
N LEU A 761 19.43 -29.74 3.49
CA LEU A 761 19.80 -30.03 2.09
C LEU A 761 21.21 -30.63 1.89
N GLY A 762 22.03 -30.68 2.93
CA GLY A 762 23.44 -31.08 2.83
C GLY A 762 23.67 -32.46 2.21
N ARG A 763 22.76 -33.42 2.46
CA ARG A 763 22.83 -34.80 1.93
C ARG A 763 22.77 -34.89 0.40
N PHE A 764 22.26 -33.85 -0.27
CA PHE A 764 22.07 -33.85 -1.72
C PHE A 764 23.30 -33.37 -2.50
N ARG A 765 24.23 -32.64 -1.85
CA ARG A 765 25.39 -32.00 -2.50
C ARG A 765 26.39 -32.96 -3.13
N SER A 766 26.41 -34.22 -2.70
CA SER A 766 27.24 -35.27 -3.28
C SER A 766 26.77 -35.70 -4.67
N ASN A 767 25.50 -35.49 -5.02
CA ASN A 767 24.95 -35.84 -6.33
C ASN A 767 25.15 -34.71 -7.34
N ARG A 768 26.26 -34.74 -8.06
CA ARG A 768 26.60 -33.74 -9.07
C ARG A 768 26.17 -34.15 -10.48
N LEU A 769 25.77 -33.16 -11.28
CA LEU A 769 25.51 -33.34 -12.71
C LEU A 769 26.79 -33.22 -13.53
N ASP A 770 26.88 -33.95 -14.64
CA ASP A 770 28.00 -33.85 -15.57
C ASP A 770 27.90 -32.57 -16.42
N ARG A 771 28.84 -31.65 -16.20
CA ARG A 771 28.95 -30.36 -16.89
C ARG A 771 30.15 -30.29 -17.86
N LYS A 772 30.88 -31.41 -18.05
CA LYS A 772 32.03 -31.44 -18.95
C LYS A 772 31.60 -31.19 -20.40
N ASP A 773 32.34 -30.31 -21.08
CA ASP A 773 32.11 -29.92 -22.48
C ASP A 773 30.69 -29.39 -22.77
N LEU A 774 30.01 -28.83 -21.76
CA LEU A 774 28.64 -28.32 -21.90
C LEU A 774 28.61 -27.10 -22.82
N LYS A 775 27.84 -27.22 -23.91
CA LYS A 775 27.57 -26.15 -24.87
C LYS A 775 26.08 -25.85 -24.87
N ILE A 776 25.73 -24.65 -24.41
CA ILE A 776 24.37 -24.12 -24.43
C ILE A 776 24.41 -22.74 -25.06
N ASP A 777 23.54 -22.53 -26.02
CA ASP A 777 23.29 -21.24 -26.65
C ASP A 777 21.80 -20.91 -26.51
N SER A 778 21.45 -19.70 -26.08
CA SER A 778 20.09 -19.31 -25.74
C SER A 778 19.73 -17.94 -26.29
N ASP A 779 18.52 -17.86 -26.83
CA ASP A 779 17.86 -16.67 -27.35
C ASP A 779 16.55 -16.48 -26.57
N ILE A 780 16.42 -15.36 -25.87
CA ILE A 780 15.22 -14.99 -25.12
C ILE A 780 14.50 -13.81 -25.78
N ASP A 781 13.19 -13.88 -25.78
CA ASP A 781 12.25 -12.86 -26.23
C ASP A 781 11.06 -12.83 -25.24
N HIS A 782 10.25 -11.79 -25.28
CA HIS A 782 9.08 -11.61 -24.41
C HIS A 782 8.17 -12.83 -24.38
N LEU A 783 7.80 -13.38 -25.54
CA LEU A 783 6.84 -14.48 -25.64
C LEU A 783 7.48 -15.84 -25.97
N ARG A 784 8.82 -15.90 -26.11
CA ARG A 784 9.54 -17.10 -26.56
C ARG A 784 10.92 -17.19 -25.91
N ILE A 785 11.33 -18.39 -25.51
CA ILE A 785 12.71 -18.69 -25.13
C ILE A 785 13.16 -19.89 -25.96
N ARG A 786 14.26 -19.78 -26.68
CA ARG A 786 14.83 -20.87 -27.47
C ARG A 786 16.24 -21.13 -27.00
N PHE A 787 16.61 -22.39 -26.83
CA PHE A 787 18.01 -22.74 -26.60
C PHE A 787 18.39 -24.06 -27.25
N THR A 788 19.70 -24.25 -27.45
CA THR A 788 20.28 -25.50 -27.88
C THR A 788 21.18 -26.08 -26.80
N THR A 789 21.27 -27.41 -26.70
CA THR A 789 22.14 -28.10 -25.75
C THR A 789 22.73 -29.37 -26.36
N ASN A 790 23.98 -29.67 -26.02
CA ASN A 790 24.63 -30.93 -26.38
C ASN A 790 24.43 -32.06 -25.34
N LYS A 791 23.76 -31.79 -24.22
CA LYS A 791 23.49 -32.74 -23.14
C LYS A 791 21.98 -32.89 -22.88
N PRO A 792 21.21 -33.51 -23.80
CA PRO A 792 19.81 -33.82 -23.51
C PRO A 792 19.69 -34.87 -22.40
N GLY A 793 18.55 -34.86 -21.69
CA GLY A 793 18.21 -35.81 -20.63
C GLY A 793 18.61 -35.38 -19.22
N ILE A 794 19.35 -34.28 -19.07
CA ILE A 794 19.69 -33.70 -17.75
C ILE A 794 18.94 -32.37 -17.50
N PRO A 795 18.70 -31.99 -16.24
CA PRO A 795 17.96 -30.77 -15.91
C PRO A 795 18.68 -29.51 -16.37
N HIS A 796 17.93 -28.58 -16.98
CA HIS A 796 18.39 -27.25 -17.36
C HIS A 796 17.56 -26.20 -16.60
N LEU A 797 18.26 -25.34 -15.86
CA LEU A 797 17.71 -24.15 -15.22
C LEU A 797 17.56 -23.05 -16.27
N VAL A 798 16.38 -22.46 -16.35
CA VAL A 798 16.07 -21.28 -17.14
C VAL A 798 15.83 -20.12 -16.16
N LYS A 799 16.69 -19.10 -16.20
CA LYS A 799 16.71 -17.94 -15.29
C LYS A 799 15.65 -16.89 -15.64
N VAL A 800 14.43 -17.38 -15.87
CA VAL A 800 13.20 -16.62 -16.11
C VAL A 800 12.13 -17.19 -15.18
N SER A 801 11.31 -16.32 -14.60
CA SER A 801 10.28 -16.68 -13.63
C SER A 801 9.26 -17.66 -14.21
N TYR A 802 8.82 -18.62 -13.41
CA TYR A 802 7.82 -19.59 -13.83
C TYR A 802 6.41 -19.00 -13.86
N PHE A 803 5.66 -19.38 -14.88
CA PHE A 803 4.21 -19.16 -14.96
C PHE A 803 3.55 -20.29 -15.77
N PRO A 804 2.31 -20.72 -15.46
CA PRO A 804 1.68 -21.90 -16.08
C PRO A 804 1.47 -21.86 -17.60
N ASN A 805 1.53 -20.66 -18.18
CA ASN A 805 1.32 -20.45 -19.61
C ASN A 805 2.53 -20.82 -20.46
N TRP A 806 3.71 -20.99 -19.86
CA TRP A 806 4.87 -21.48 -20.59
C TRP A 806 4.64 -22.92 -21.05
N LYS A 807 4.72 -23.13 -22.36
CA LYS A 807 4.70 -24.44 -23.03
C LYS A 807 6.05 -24.69 -23.63
N VAL A 808 6.43 -25.96 -23.79
CA VAL A 808 7.74 -26.34 -24.30
C VAL A 808 7.60 -27.35 -25.43
N ASP A 809 8.43 -27.17 -26.46
CA ASP A 809 8.75 -28.15 -27.49
C ASP A 809 10.21 -28.59 -27.32
N GLY A 810 10.49 -29.87 -27.57
CA GLY A 810 11.79 -30.49 -27.30
C GLY A 810 12.03 -30.94 -25.86
N ALA A 811 11.04 -30.83 -24.96
CA ALA A 811 11.03 -31.37 -23.58
C ALA A 811 9.61 -31.79 -23.18
N ASN A 812 9.46 -32.53 -22.07
CA ASN A 812 8.15 -33.05 -21.64
C ASN A 812 7.34 -32.04 -20.80
N GLY A 813 8.01 -31.06 -20.17
CA GLY A 813 7.35 -30.08 -19.33
C GLY A 813 8.24 -28.91 -18.92
N VAL A 814 7.60 -27.86 -18.42
CA VAL A 814 8.23 -26.71 -17.76
C VAL A 814 7.83 -26.76 -16.30
N TYR A 815 8.82 -26.79 -15.40
CA TYR A 815 8.60 -26.98 -13.98
C TYR A 815 9.02 -25.72 -13.21
N PRO A 816 8.27 -25.28 -12.17
CA PRO A 816 8.76 -24.27 -11.26
C PRO A 816 9.95 -24.81 -10.47
N VAL A 817 10.98 -23.99 -10.29
CA VAL A 817 12.16 -24.33 -9.48
C VAL A 817 12.51 -23.16 -8.56
N SER A 818 13.04 -23.45 -7.38
CA SER A 818 13.51 -22.43 -6.45
C SER A 818 14.55 -21.50 -7.11
N PRO A 819 14.54 -20.18 -6.82
CA PRO A 819 13.60 -19.47 -5.95
C PRO A 819 12.20 -19.27 -6.55
N HIS A 820 12.07 -19.07 -7.85
CA HIS A 820 10.80 -18.90 -8.58
C HIS A 820 10.95 -19.09 -10.10
N LEU A 821 12.06 -19.68 -10.52
CA LEU A 821 12.51 -19.79 -11.90
C LEU A 821 11.89 -21.00 -12.60
N MET A 822 12.33 -21.29 -13.83
CA MET A 822 11.88 -22.43 -14.62
C MET A 822 12.96 -23.51 -14.74
N MET A 823 12.52 -24.77 -14.79
CA MET A 823 13.35 -25.92 -15.10
C MET A 823 12.73 -26.72 -16.24
N VAL A 824 13.57 -27.19 -17.16
CA VAL A 824 13.19 -28.10 -18.25
C VAL A 824 14.18 -29.25 -18.33
N ILE A 825 13.72 -30.42 -18.77
CA ILE A 825 14.57 -31.59 -19.03
C ILE A 825 14.52 -31.86 -20.54
N PRO A 826 15.53 -31.40 -21.31
CA PRO A 826 15.53 -31.52 -22.76
C PRO A 826 15.48 -32.99 -23.21
N ARG A 827 14.61 -33.30 -24.16
CA ARG A 827 14.56 -34.59 -24.87
C ARG A 827 15.16 -34.48 -26.27
N GLN A 828 15.31 -33.26 -26.77
CA GLN A 828 15.93 -32.92 -28.04
C GLN A 828 17.07 -31.92 -27.84
N LYS A 829 17.91 -31.75 -28.88
CA LYS A 829 19.02 -30.78 -28.87
C LYS A 829 18.55 -29.33 -28.89
N THR A 830 17.38 -29.06 -29.47
CA THR A 830 16.77 -27.74 -29.52
C THR A 830 15.50 -27.76 -28.69
N VAL A 831 15.36 -26.77 -27.81
CA VAL A 831 14.20 -26.62 -26.95
C VAL A 831 13.64 -25.23 -27.16
N THR A 832 12.32 -25.13 -27.32
CA THR A 832 11.62 -23.87 -27.49
C THR A 832 10.50 -23.77 -26.48
N LEU A 833 10.58 -22.81 -25.57
CA LEU A 833 9.50 -22.43 -24.69
C LEU A 833 8.71 -21.29 -25.35
N THR A 834 7.38 -21.35 -25.29
CA THR A 834 6.49 -20.31 -25.80
C THR A 834 5.46 -19.96 -24.75
N TYR A 835 5.24 -18.68 -24.51
CA TYR A 835 4.21 -18.21 -23.59
C TYR A 835 2.84 -18.30 -24.28
N ALA A 836 2.12 -19.39 -24.06
CA ALA A 836 0.85 -19.66 -24.73
C ALA A 836 -0.33 -18.88 -24.11
N ARG A 837 -1.48 -18.92 -24.78
CA ARG A 837 -2.75 -18.54 -24.14
C ARG A 837 -3.21 -19.66 -23.23
N SER A 838 -3.76 -19.29 -22.08
CA SER A 838 -4.33 -20.29 -21.15
C SER A 838 -5.71 -20.76 -21.61
N GLY A 839 -6.14 -21.94 -21.14
CA GLY A 839 -7.52 -22.39 -21.35
C GLY A 839 -8.55 -21.43 -20.74
N TRP A 840 -8.24 -20.80 -19.60
CA TRP A 840 -9.08 -19.79 -18.96
C TRP A 840 -9.16 -18.48 -19.76
N GLU A 841 -8.06 -18.05 -20.37
CA GLU A 841 -8.03 -16.92 -21.28
C GLU A 841 -8.87 -17.19 -22.52
N LEU A 842 -8.74 -18.37 -23.15
CA LEU A 842 -9.55 -18.77 -24.31
C LEU A 842 -11.04 -18.87 -23.97
N ALA A 843 -11.38 -19.49 -22.83
CA ALA A 843 -12.77 -19.56 -22.36
C ALA A 843 -13.34 -18.17 -22.09
N GLY A 844 -12.58 -17.30 -21.44
CA GLY A 844 -12.98 -15.92 -21.19
C GLY A 844 -13.17 -15.12 -22.47
N LEU A 845 -12.24 -15.23 -23.43
CA LEU A 845 -12.37 -14.62 -24.75
C LEU A 845 -13.61 -15.13 -25.48
N ALA A 846 -13.88 -16.44 -25.47
CA ALA A 846 -15.07 -17.00 -26.09
C ALA A 846 -16.36 -16.42 -25.47
N VAL A 847 -16.44 -16.38 -24.13
CA VAL A 847 -17.59 -15.78 -23.42
C VAL A 847 -17.74 -14.29 -23.78
N THR A 848 -16.66 -13.53 -23.78
CA THR A 848 -16.67 -12.11 -24.13
C THR A 848 -17.10 -11.90 -25.58
N CYS A 849 -16.49 -12.58 -26.55
CA CYS A 849 -16.80 -12.41 -27.97
C CYS A 849 -18.23 -12.82 -28.30
N ILE A 850 -18.69 -14.00 -27.84
CA ILE A 850 -20.05 -14.48 -28.08
C ILE A 850 -21.07 -13.54 -27.43
N GLY A 851 -20.83 -13.13 -26.17
CA GLY A 851 -21.73 -12.23 -25.47
C GLY A 851 -21.80 -10.83 -26.09
N LEU A 852 -20.67 -10.26 -26.51
CA LEU A 852 -20.64 -8.98 -27.24
C LEU A 852 -21.35 -9.11 -28.59
N PHE A 853 -21.17 -10.20 -29.33
CA PHE A 853 -21.90 -10.46 -30.58
C PHE A 853 -23.42 -10.45 -30.36
N PHE A 854 -23.92 -11.12 -29.33
CA PHE A 854 -25.35 -11.10 -29.01
C PHE A 854 -25.85 -9.71 -28.61
N ILE A 855 -25.09 -8.98 -27.78
CA ILE A 855 -25.45 -7.61 -27.36
C ILE A 855 -25.52 -6.67 -28.57
N LEU A 856 -24.51 -6.71 -29.45
CA LEU A 856 -24.44 -5.86 -30.64
C LEU A 856 -25.51 -6.24 -31.67
N SER A 857 -25.74 -7.54 -31.90
CA SER A 857 -26.78 -8.04 -32.80
C SER A 857 -28.17 -7.62 -32.32
N ALA A 858 -28.45 -7.74 -31.02
CA ALA A 858 -29.71 -7.28 -30.45
C ALA A 858 -29.89 -5.75 -30.57
N ALA A 859 -28.82 -4.97 -30.38
CA ALA A 859 -28.86 -3.52 -30.56
C ALA A 859 -29.10 -3.12 -32.02
N PHE A 860 -28.49 -3.83 -32.98
CA PHE A 860 -28.66 -3.62 -34.41
C PHE A 860 -30.07 -3.99 -34.88
N MET A 861 -30.58 -5.16 -34.48
CA MET A 861 -31.95 -5.61 -34.81
C MET A 861 -33.02 -4.66 -34.25
N ARG A 862 -32.80 -4.08 -33.07
CA ARG A 862 -33.68 -3.04 -32.49
C ARG A 862 -33.68 -1.74 -33.29
N ARG A 863 -32.59 -1.39 -33.97
CA ARG A 863 -32.53 -0.22 -34.86
C ARG A 863 -33.21 -0.48 -36.20
N LEU A 864 -33.18 -1.72 -36.70
CA LEU A 864 -33.79 -2.11 -37.98
C LEU A 864 -35.31 -2.33 -37.89
N LYS A 865 -35.83 -2.80 -36.76
CA LYS A 865 -37.28 -2.99 -36.58
C LYS A 865 -37.98 -1.66 -36.27
N LYS A 866 -38.92 -1.22 -37.13
CA LYS A 866 -39.97 -0.25 -36.76
C LYS A 866 -40.83 -0.83 -35.62
N PRO A 867 -41.40 -0.01 -34.73
CA PRO A 867 -42.12 -0.50 -33.55
C PRO A 867 -43.45 -1.13 -33.95
N LYS A 868 -43.45 -2.42 -34.30
CA LYS A 868 -44.64 -3.26 -34.32
C LYS A 868 -44.30 -4.64 -33.76
N THR A 869 -44.93 -4.92 -32.62
CA THR A 869 -45.29 -6.22 -32.02
C THR A 869 -44.28 -7.35 -32.15
N GLU A 870 -43.59 -7.59 -31.02
CA GLU A 870 -42.85 -8.81 -30.72
C GLU A 870 -43.77 -10.04 -30.82
N ALA A 871 -43.61 -10.81 -31.90
CA ALA A 871 -43.93 -12.23 -31.88
C ALA A 871 -42.65 -12.97 -31.44
N GLU A 872 -42.49 -13.15 -30.13
CA GLU A 872 -41.47 -14.07 -29.58
C GLU A 872 -42.04 -15.48 -29.44
N ASN A 873 -41.20 -16.49 -29.71
CA ASN A 873 -41.56 -17.90 -29.67
C ASN A 873 -42.01 -18.32 -28.23
N PRO A 874 -43.30 -18.62 -28.00
CA PRO A 874 -43.92 -18.53 -26.68
C PRO A 874 -43.59 -19.66 -25.69
N ALA A 875 -43.01 -20.78 -26.10
CA ALA A 875 -42.89 -21.95 -25.22
C ALA A 875 -41.65 -21.90 -24.29
N ALA A 876 -40.48 -21.53 -24.82
CA ALA A 876 -39.24 -21.46 -24.04
C ALA A 876 -39.14 -20.20 -23.18
N SER A 877 -39.64 -19.06 -23.69
CA SER A 877 -39.71 -17.79 -22.94
C SER A 877 -40.65 -17.91 -21.75
N ARG A 878 -41.85 -18.48 -21.92
CA ARG A 878 -42.82 -18.68 -20.82
C ARG A 878 -42.28 -19.59 -19.72
N ARG A 879 -41.48 -20.62 -20.05
CA ARG A 879 -40.89 -21.52 -19.04
C ARG A 879 -39.81 -20.82 -18.21
N TRP A 880 -38.92 -20.09 -18.85
CA TRP A 880 -37.90 -19.28 -18.17
C TRP A 880 -38.49 -18.12 -17.37
N GLU A 881 -39.52 -17.46 -17.89
CA GLU A 881 -40.26 -16.40 -17.18
C GLU A 881 -40.98 -16.93 -15.94
N ARG A 882 -41.59 -18.12 -16.03
CA ARG A 882 -42.17 -18.80 -14.85
C ARG A 882 -41.11 -19.15 -13.81
N LEU A 883 -39.98 -19.72 -14.22
CA LEU A 883 -38.88 -20.04 -13.30
C LEU A 883 -38.32 -18.78 -12.62
N LEU A 884 -38.03 -17.74 -13.39
CA LEU A 884 -37.49 -16.48 -12.88
C LEU A 884 -38.49 -15.77 -11.96
N SER A 885 -39.79 -15.79 -12.28
CA SER A 885 -40.82 -15.19 -11.41
C SER A 885 -40.99 -15.94 -10.09
N VAL A 886 -40.85 -17.26 -10.07
CA VAL A 886 -40.83 -18.06 -8.82
C VAL A 886 -39.60 -17.71 -7.99
N VAL A 887 -38.40 -17.69 -8.58
CA VAL A 887 -37.16 -17.28 -7.90
C VAL A 887 -37.28 -15.85 -7.36
N GLU A 888 -37.83 -14.93 -8.14
CA GLU A 888 -38.03 -13.53 -7.77
C GLU A 888 -39.02 -13.39 -6.59
N LYS A 889 -40.10 -14.17 -6.57
CA LYS A 889 -41.04 -14.22 -5.45
C LYS A 889 -40.36 -14.70 -4.17
N HIS A 890 -39.61 -15.80 -4.23
CA HIS A 890 -38.89 -16.33 -3.06
C HIS A 890 -37.77 -15.39 -2.61
N ALA A 891 -37.01 -14.81 -3.53
CA ALA A 891 -35.98 -13.82 -3.22
C ALA A 891 -36.59 -12.58 -2.55
N ALA A 892 -37.69 -12.04 -3.10
CA ALA A 892 -38.41 -10.91 -2.51
C ALA A 892 -38.89 -11.21 -1.08
N ALA A 893 -39.40 -12.43 -0.82
CA ALA A 893 -39.77 -12.87 0.52
C ALA A 893 -38.55 -13.03 1.46
N ALA A 894 -37.39 -13.42 0.92
CA ALA A 894 -36.15 -13.59 1.68
C ALA A 894 -35.39 -12.27 1.96
N ARG A 895 -35.76 -11.15 1.34
CA ARG A 895 -35.11 -9.83 1.49
C ARG A 895 -34.74 -9.44 2.93
N PRO A 896 -35.66 -9.47 3.93
CA PRO A 896 -35.31 -9.08 5.30
C PRO A 896 -34.28 -10.02 5.94
N TYR A 897 -34.33 -11.32 5.64
CA TYR A 897 -33.37 -12.31 6.15
C TYR A 897 -31.98 -12.13 5.51
N ILE A 898 -31.93 -11.89 4.18
CA ILE A 898 -30.69 -11.58 3.47
C ILE A 898 -30.08 -10.28 4.00
N LEU A 899 -30.90 -9.25 4.25
CA LEU A 899 -30.44 -8.00 4.86
C LEU A 899 -29.83 -8.24 6.24
N CYS A 900 -30.52 -9.01 7.10
CA CYS A 900 -30.01 -9.36 8.42
C CYS A 900 -28.67 -10.09 8.32
N LEU A 901 -28.57 -11.11 7.46
CA LEU A 901 -27.34 -11.86 7.22
C LEU A 901 -26.21 -10.93 6.76
N VAL A 902 -26.45 -10.08 5.76
CA VAL A 902 -25.45 -9.14 5.25
C VAL A 902 -24.97 -8.18 6.33
N ILE A 903 -25.89 -7.61 7.12
CA ILE A 903 -25.52 -6.70 8.23
C ILE A 903 -24.70 -7.43 9.29
N VAL A 904 -25.11 -8.65 9.70
CA VAL A 904 -24.39 -9.44 10.70
C VAL A 904 -23.01 -9.84 10.20
N SER A 905 -22.90 -10.34 8.96
CA SER A 905 -21.62 -10.69 8.34
C SER A 905 -20.71 -9.46 8.21
N ALA A 906 -21.24 -8.32 7.79
CA ALA A 906 -20.47 -7.08 7.67
C ALA A 906 -20.02 -6.57 9.05
N ALA A 907 -20.88 -6.62 10.07
CA ALA A 907 -20.51 -6.25 11.44
C ALA A 907 -19.44 -7.19 12.00
N PHE A 908 -19.54 -8.50 11.75
CA PHE A 908 -18.53 -9.48 12.11
C PHE A 908 -17.19 -9.19 11.41
N LEU A 909 -17.19 -8.93 10.10
CA LEU A 909 -15.99 -8.60 9.34
C LEU A 909 -15.32 -7.30 9.83
N ILE A 910 -16.12 -6.28 10.16
CA ILE A 910 -15.60 -5.03 10.73
C ILE A 910 -14.97 -5.29 12.09
N ALA A 911 -15.66 -6.02 12.98
CA ALA A 911 -15.16 -6.34 14.31
C ALA A 911 -13.89 -7.21 14.26
N ALA A 912 -13.90 -8.26 13.44
CA ALA A 912 -12.76 -9.15 13.25
C ALA A 912 -11.58 -8.41 12.60
N GLY A 913 -11.83 -7.60 11.56
CA GLY A 913 -10.82 -6.78 10.93
C GLY A 913 -10.20 -5.79 11.91
N ALA A 914 -11.00 -5.10 12.72
CA ALA A 914 -10.51 -4.21 13.77
C ALA A 914 -9.69 -4.96 14.85
N ALA A 915 -10.04 -6.20 15.17
CA ALA A 915 -9.35 -7.01 16.16
C ALA A 915 -8.01 -7.57 15.67
N PHE A 916 -7.96 -8.13 14.47
CA PHE A 916 -6.80 -8.89 13.96
C PHE A 916 -5.82 -8.08 13.10
N ARG A 917 -6.28 -6.97 12.50
CA ARG A 917 -5.45 -6.11 11.64
C ARG A 917 -4.19 -5.66 12.38
N ASN A 918 -3.05 -5.85 11.72
CA ASN A 918 -1.72 -5.42 12.19
C ASN A 918 -1.31 -5.95 13.57
N ARG A 919 -1.70 -7.18 13.92
CA ARG A 919 -1.33 -7.77 15.21
C ARG A 919 0.18 -7.67 15.53
N PRO A 920 1.15 -8.00 14.65
CA PRO A 920 2.58 -7.84 14.96
C PRO A 920 2.96 -6.41 15.33
N VAL A 921 2.50 -5.43 14.54
CA VAL A 921 2.75 -4.00 14.74
C VAL A 921 2.16 -3.53 16.08
N ARG A 922 0.90 -3.87 16.36
CA ARG A 922 0.21 -3.49 17.61
C ARG A 922 0.89 -4.09 18.84
N THR A 923 1.27 -5.37 18.75
CA THR A 923 1.97 -6.06 19.84
C THR A 923 3.32 -5.41 20.13
N TYR A 924 4.12 -5.13 19.09
CA TYR A 924 5.39 -4.43 19.26
C TYR A 924 5.20 -3.05 19.90
N ILE A 925 4.27 -2.25 19.39
CA ILE A 925 4.04 -0.89 19.87
C ILE A 925 3.53 -0.85 21.30
N ALA A 926 2.62 -1.77 21.67
CA ALA A 926 2.15 -1.90 23.04
C ALA A 926 3.30 -2.30 23.99
N GLY A 927 4.11 -3.28 23.61
CA GLY A 927 5.28 -3.70 24.38
C GLY A 927 6.34 -2.61 24.50
N TYR A 928 6.67 -1.94 23.40
CA TYR A 928 7.65 -0.87 23.35
C TYR A 928 7.24 0.37 24.14
N HIS A 929 5.94 0.69 24.19
CA HIS A 929 5.43 1.74 25.07
C HIS A 929 5.66 1.40 26.54
N LEU A 930 5.36 0.17 26.96
CA LEU A 930 5.60 -0.28 28.32
C LEU A 930 7.09 -0.28 28.67
N TYR A 931 7.96 -0.64 27.71
CA TYR A 931 9.40 -0.50 27.85
C TYR A 931 9.84 0.96 28.06
N LYS A 932 9.30 1.89 27.26
CA LYS A 932 9.56 3.34 27.43
C LYS A 932 9.07 3.87 28.78
N GLU A 933 7.89 3.45 29.21
CA GLU A 933 7.34 3.78 30.53
C GLU A 933 8.25 3.27 31.64
N GLY A 934 8.74 2.02 31.53
CA GLY A 934 9.68 1.46 32.49
C GLY A 934 10.97 2.28 32.60
N ASN A 935 11.53 2.71 31.47
CA ASN A 935 12.69 3.60 31.47
C ASN A 935 12.40 4.94 32.17
N LEU A 936 11.24 5.55 31.89
CA LEU A 936 10.83 6.82 32.50
C LEU A 936 10.67 6.70 34.02
N GLN A 937 10.04 5.62 34.50
CA GLN A 937 9.89 5.37 35.93
C GLN A 937 11.24 5.11 36.59
N ARG A 938 12.15 4.43 35.91
CA ARG A 938 13.50 4.22 36.39
C ARG A 938 14.29 5.53 36.51
N ASP A 939 14.16 6.43 35.53
CA ASP A 939 14.77 7.76 35.57
C ASP A 939 14.22 8.61 36.73
N ARG A 940 12.95 8.39 37.09
CA ARG A 940 12.30 8.97 38.29
C ARG A 940 12.64 8.26 39.60
N LYS A 941 13.46 7.20 39.55
CA LYS A 941 13.85 6.34 40.69
C LYS A 941 12.69 5.52 41.29
N ASN A 942 11.59 5.35 40.56
CA ASN A 942 10.47 4.49 40.94
C ASN A 942 10.71 3.05 40.46
N LEU A 943 11.60 2.32 41.14
CA LEU A 943 12.10 1.02 40.67
C LEU A 943 11.00 -0.06 40.57
N ALA A 944 10.08 -0.14 41.54
CA ALA A 944 9.01 -1.13 41.52
C ALA A 944 8.05 -0.97 40.33
N ASP A 945 7.71 0.28 39.99
CA ASP A 945 6.86 0.60 38.84
C ASP A 945 7.61 0.36 37.52
N ALA A 946 8.90 0.66 37.48
CA ALA A 946 9.76 0.36 36.34
C ALA A 946 9.81 -1.15 36.06
N ASP A 947 10.07 -1.96 37.08
CA ASP A 947 10.13 -3.43 36.96
C ASP A 947 8.78 -4.02 36.53
N SER A 948 7.69 -3.52 37.12
CA SER A 948 6.33 -3.89 36.73
C SER A 948 6.06 -3.60 35.26
N ALA A 949 6.47 -2.41 34.78
CA ALA A 949 6.32 -2.02 33.37
C ALA A 949 7.13 -2.92 32.43
N PHE A 950 8.38 -3.24 32.76
CA PHE A 950 9.22 -4.15 31.96
C PHE A 950 8.63 -5.57 31.91
N ARG A 951 8.20 -6.13 33.05
CA ARG A 951 7.54 -7.47 33.06
C ARG A 951 6.26 -7.47 32.25
N LYS A 952 5.46 -6.41 32.32
CA LYS A 952 4.25 -6.26 31.51
C LYS A 952 4.56 -6.13 30.02
N ALA A 953 5.65 -5.46 29.64
CA ALA A 953 6.12 -5.37 28.26
C ALA A 953 6.45 -6.77 27.71
N ILE A 954 7.19 -7.59 28.47
CA ILE A 954 7.55 -8.97 28.11
C ILE A 954 6.28 -9.81 27.90
N LEU A 955 5.36 -9.80 28.87
CA LEU A 955 4.09 -10.53 28.79
C LEU A 955 3.23 -10.11 27.59
N THR A 956 3.25 -8.82 27.25
CA THR A 956 2.51 -8.28 26.09
C THR A 956 3.06 -8.80 24.77
N MET A 957 4.39 -8.94 24.65
CA MET A 957 5.06 -9.39 23.42
C MET A 957 5.12 -10.93 23.29
N LYS A 958 5.06 -11.66 24.41
CA LYS A 958 5.20 -13.12 24.47
C LYS A 958 4.34 -13.88 23.44
N PRO A 959 3.04 -13.59 23.23
CA PRO A 959 2.22 -14.35 22.28
C PRO A 959 2.72 -14.26 20.82
N LEU A 960 3.34 -13.14 20.44
CA LEU A 960 3.93 -13.01 19.10
C LEU A 960 5.26 -13.76 19.01
N LEU A 961 6.06 -13.74 20.09
CA LEU A 961 7.37 -14.38 20.15
C LEU A 961 7.28 -15.92 20.20
N ASP A 962 6.28 -16.46 20.91
CA ASP A 962 6.00 -17.90 20.96
C ASP A 962 5.61 -18.43 19.58
N ALA A 963 4.88 -17.63 18.79
CA ALA A 963 4.41 -17.97 17.45
C ALA A 963 5.30 -17.40 16.32
N ARG A 964 6.52 -16.96 16.62
CA ARG A 964 7.37 -16.17 15.71
C ARG A 964 7.64 -16.84 14.36
N SER A 965 7.77 -18.16 14.31
CA SER A 965 7.99 -18.92 13.08
C SER A 965 6.83 -18.83 12.08
N ALA A 966 5.63 -18.42 12.52
CA ALA A 966 4.49 -18.19 11.66
C ALA A 966 4.48 -16.79 11.00
N TYR A 967 5.44 -15.91 11.35
CA TYR A 967 5.46 -14.52 10.90
C TYR A 967 6.78 -14.14 10.25
N ASP A 968 6.74 -13.80 8.97
CA ASP A 968 7.81 -13.07 8.31
C ASP A 968 7.53 -11.56 8.35
N HIS A 969 7.78 -10.95 9.51
CA HIS A 969 7.49 -9.53 9.77
C HIS A 969 8.56 -8.89 10.66
N ARG A 970 9.09 -7.71 10.28
CA ARG A 970 10.17 -7.03 11.01
C ARG A 970 9.89 -6.79 12.49
N ASP A 971 8.61 -6.54 12.84
CA ASP A 971 8.22 -6.28 14.23
C ASP A 971 8.33 -7.51 15.14
N VAL A 972 8.48 -8.73 14.58
CA VAL A 972 8.90 -9.90 15.35
C VAL A 972 10.30 -9.67 15.93
N ILE A 973 11.23 -9.19 15.11
CA ILE A 973 12.60 -8.87 15.54
C ILE A 973 12.59 -7.71 16.54
N ASN A 974 11.81 -6.66 16.26
CA ASN A 974 11.69 -5.54 17.21
C ASN A 974 11.14 -6.00 18.58
N CYS A 975 10.22 -6.97 18.62
CA CYS A 975 9.77 -7.59 19.86
C CYS A 975 10.86 -8.42 20.55
N ILE A 976 11.71 -9.14 19.81
CA ILE A 976 12.84 -9.89 20.37
C ILE A 976 13.81 -8.91 21.05
N LEU A 977 14.23 -7.87 20.34
CA LEU A 977 15.14 -6.84 20.85
C LEU A 977 14.56 -6.13 22.07
N THR A 978 13.28 -5.74 22.01
CA THR A 978 12.64 -5.04 23.14
C THR A 978 12.49 -5.94 24.35
N THR A 979 12.13 -7.22 24.17
CA THR A 979 12.08 -8.21 25.27
C THR A 979 13.45 -8.41 25.91
N ALA A 980 14.51 -8.53 25.10
CA ALA A 980 15.88 -8.64 25.60
C ALA A 980 16.28 -7.40 26.43
N MET A 981 15.97 -6.20 25.92
CA MET A 981 16.22 -4.95 26.65
C MET A 981 15.40 -4.84 27.95
N CYS A 982 14.17 -5.34 28.01
CA CYS A 982 13.42 -5.41 29.26
C CYS A 982 14.13 -6.28 30.31
N HIS A 983 14.63 -7.45 29.90
CA HIS A 983 15.42 -8.33 30.78
C HIS A 983 16.73 -7.66 31.24
N GLU A 984 17.44 -6.93 30.37
CA GLU A 984 18.62 -6.13 30.77
C GLU A 984 18.26 -5.12 31.88
N ASN A 985 17.11 -4.45 31.76
CA ASN A 985 16.69 -3.45 32.75
C ASN A 985 16.22 -4.07 34.07
N LEU A 986 15.76 -5.32 34.06
CA LEU A 986 15.40 -6.11 35.24
C LEU A 986 16.63 -6.76 35.92
N GLY A 987 17.82 -6.64 35.34
CA GLY A 987 19.02 -7.34 35.81
C GLY A 987 19.06 -8.84 35.48
N GLU A 988 18.16 -9.31 34.62
CA GLU A 988 18.01 -10.72 34.20
C GLU A 988 18.92 -10.99 32.97
N GLU A 989 20.23 -10.83 33.13
CA GLU A 989 21.19 -10.85 32.00
C GLU A 989 21.18 -12.17 31.20
N ASP A 990 21.00 -13.33 31.84
CA ASP A 990 20.96 -14.62 31.16
C ASP A 990 19.75 -14.75 30.22
N ALA A 991 18.61 -14.18 30.64
CA ALA A 991 17.41 -14.13 29.80
C ALA A 991 17.61 -13.19 28.62
N ALA A 992 18.24 -12.03 28.83
CA ALA A 992 18.58 -11.10 27.75
C ALA A 992 19.55 -11.74 26.73
N GLU A 993 20.60 -12.40 27.23
CA GLU A 993 21.56 -13.15 26.41
C GLU A 993 20.84 -14.17 25.52
N LEU A 994 19.96 -14.99 26.10
CA LEU A 994 19.21 -16.00 25.36
C LEU A 994 18.42 -15.39 24.19
N TRP A 995 17.73 -14.26 24.40
CA TRP A 995 16.96 -13.61 23.33
C TRP A 995 17.82 -13.04 22.22
N TYR A 996 18.97 -12.44 22.55
CA TYR A 996 19.91 -11.97 21.52
C TYR A 996 20.53 -13.13 20.74
N LEU A 997 20.88 -14.23 21.41
CA LEU A 997 21.37 -15.45 20.76
C LEU A 997 20.30 -16.08 19.85
N ASN A 998 19.04 -16.11 20.28
CA ASN A 998 17.93 -16.57 19.45
C ASN A 998 17.78 -15.72 18.18
N LEU A 999 17.96 -14.39 18.26
CA LEU A 999 17.94 -13.54 17.07
C LEU A 999 19.06 -13.93 16.09
N LEU A 1000 20.29 -14.10 16.59
CA LEU A 1000 21.44 -14.46 15.78
C LEU A 1000 21.30 -15.86 15.16
N SER A 1001 20.66 -16.79 15.86
CA SER A 1001 20.43 -18.16 15.39
C SER A 1001 19.27 -18.27 14.40
N ASP A 1002 18.12 -17.67 14.73
CA ASP A 1002 16.88 -17.80 13.96
C ASP A 1002 16.88 -16.87 12.72
N TYR A 1003 17.66 -15.78 12.73
CA TYR A 1003 17.67 -14.75 11.67
C TYR A 1003 19.10 -14.22 11.37
N PRO A 1004 20.07 -15.07 11.01
CA PRO A 1004 21.48 -14.69 10.83
C PRO A 1004 21.73 -13.71 9.66
N TYR A 1005 20.81 -13.64 8.69
CA TYR A 1005 20.88 -12.71 7.56
C TYR A 1005 20.34 -11.31 7.88
N SER A 1006 19.66 -11.17 9.03
CA SER A 1006 18.90 -9.96 9.37
C SER A 1006 19.78 -8.74 9.59
N ARG A 1007 19.32 -7.58 9.14
CA ARG A 1007 19.96 -6.28 9.41
C ARG A 1007 20.02 -5.83 10.87
N TYR A 1008 19.51 -6.65 11.79
CA TYR A 1008 19.55 -6.41 13.24
C TYR A 1008 20.64 -7.25 13.94
N VAL A 1009 21.44 -8.00 13.18
CA VAL A 1009 22.54 -8.83 13.71
C VAL A 1009 23.64 -7.97 14.34
N GLY A 1010 24.00 -6.83 13.75
CA GLY A 1010 24.94 -5.88 14.34
C GLY A 1010 24.47 -5.37 15.72
N GLU A 1011 23.17 -5.06 15.85
CA GLU A 1011 22.57 -4.64 17.12
C GLU A 1011 22.70 -5.72 18.20
N ALA A 1012 22.28 -6.95 17.89
CA ALA A 1012 22.33 -8.06 18.83
C ALA A 1012 23.76 -8.37 19.28
N ASN A 1013 24.74 -8.35 18.36
CA ASN A 1013 26.15 -8.58 18.70
C ASN A 1013 26.70 -7.49 19.64
N VAL A 1014 26.43 -6.20 19.37
CA VAL A 1014 26.86 -5.11 20.27
C VAL A 1014 26.23 -5.25 21.64
N LYS A 1015 24.95 -5.59 21.72
CA LYS A 1015 24.24 -5.80 22.98
C LYS A 1015 24.82 -6.96 23.79
N LEU A 1016 25.06 -8.11 23.15
CA LEU A 1016 25.75 -9.24 23.79
C LEU A 1016 27.16 -8.87 24.27
N ALA A 1017 27.92 -8.12 23.46
CA ALA A 1017 29.25 -7.68 23.83
C ALA A 1017 29.24 -6.82 25.10
N ARG A 1018 28.24 -5.95 25.26
CA ARG A 1018 28.03 -5.13 26.45
C ARG A 1018 27.65 -5.95 27.68
N ILE A 1019 26.81 -6.99 27.53
CA ILE A 1019 26.49 -7.92 28.63
C ILE A 1019 27.76 -8.64 29.11
N TYR A 1020 28.52 -9.26 28.20
CA TYR A 1020 29.76 -9.95 28.57
C TYR A 1020 30.80 -9.01 29.16
N ARG A 1021 30.89 -7.78 28.65
CA ARG A 1021 31.73 -6.73 29.24
C ARG A 1021 31.34 -6.45 30.70
N ASN A 1022 30.05 -6.29 30.97
CA ASN A 1022 29.58 -6.00 32.32
C ASN A 1022 29.88 -7.15 33.28
N ARG A 1023 29.73 -8.40 32.84
CA ARG A 1023 30.15 -9.59 33.61
C ARG A 1023 31.64 -9.57 33.91
N ALA A 1024 32.50 -9.33 32.91
CA ALA A 1024 33.94 -9.20 33.11
C ALA A 1024 34.28 -8.13 34.16
N ARG A 1025 33.59 -6.98 34.10
CA ARG A 1025 33.77 -5.89 35.07
C ARG A 1025 33.37 -6.30 36.49
N ASN A 1026 32.28 -7.05 36.65
CA ASN A 1026 31.82 -7.51 37.96
C ASN A 1026 32.77 -8.55 38.58
N GLU A 1027 33.43 -9.36 37.74
CA GLU A 1027 34.48 -10.29 38.19
C GLU A 1027 35.77 -9.58 38.57
N PHE A 1028 36.11 -8.44 37.93
CA PHE A 1028 37.26 -7.61 38.31
C PHE A 1028 37.01 -6.68 39.52
N ALA A 1029 35.85 -6.75 40.17
CA ALA A 1029 35.61 -5.98 41.39
C ALA A 1029 36.53 -6.44 42.55
N PRO A 1030 36.99 -5.55 43.44
CA PRO A 1030 37.87 -5.92 44.55
C PRO A 1030 37.25 -6.99 45.46
N ARG A 1031 37.97 -8.09 45.74
CA ARG A 1031 37.56 -9.21 46.62
C ARG A 1031 38.77 -9.77 47.40
N ASP A 1032 38.52 -10.61 48.41
CA ASP A 1032 39.54 -11.26 49.24
C ASP A 1032 40.55 -12.10 48.42
N GLU A 1033 41.82 -12.12 48.86
CA GLU A 1033 42.97 -12.66 48.12
C GLU A 1033 42.85 -14.15 47.73
N GLN A 1034 42.12 -14.97 48.49
CA GLN A 1034 42.01 -16.42 48.24
C GLN A 1034 41.13 -16.80 47.03
N GLN A 1035 40.25 -15.92 46.55
CA GLN A 1035 39.36 -16.20 45.39
C GLN A 1035 39.78 -15.46 44.11
N ASN A 1036 40.84 -14.66 44.17
CA ASN A 1036 41.16 -13.66 43.16
C ASN A 1036 41.58 -14.27 41.80
N SER A 1037 42.27 -15.42 41.78
CA SER A 1037 42.71 -16.08 40.53
C SER A 1037 41.57 -16.65 39.70
N VAL A 1038 40.55 -17.23 40.33
CA VAL A 1038 39.36 -17.78 39.65
C VAL A 1038 38.54 -16.66 39.00
N HIS A 1039 38.35 -15.55 39.71
CA HIS A 1039 37.62 -14.39 39.19
C HIS A 1039 38.38 -13.70 38.05
N VAL A 1040 39.71 -13.56 38.15
CA VAL A 1040 40.52 -13.03 37.03
C VAL A 1040 40.45 -13.94 35.80
N GLU A 1041 40.50 -15.27 35.96
CA GLU A 1041 40.32 -16.22 34.86
C GLU A 1041 38.94 -16.07 34.20
N GLN A 1042 37.87 -15.97 35.00
CA GLN A 1042 36.50 -15.77 34.52
C GLN A 1042 36.34 -14.43 33.80
N ALA A 1043 36.89 -13.35 34.36
CA ALA A 1043 36.85 -12.02 33.78
C ALA A 1043 37.51 -11.99 32.39
N LEU A 1044 38.69 -12.59 32.25
CA LEU A 1044 39.39 -12.70 30.96
C LEU A 1044 38.60 -13.55 29.95
N GLY A 1045 37.92 -14.61 30.40
CA GLY A 1045 37.00 -15.39 29.56
C GLY A 1045 35.80 -14.57 29.05
N TRP A 1046 35.21 -13.75 29.91
CA TRP A 1046 34.12 -12.85 29.50
C TRP A 1046 34.58 -11.74 28.56
N MET A 1047 35.77 -11.18 28.76
CA MET A 1047 36.37 -10.21 27.84
C MET A 1047 36.60 -10.81 26.45
N GLU A 1048 37.08 -12.05 26.39
CA GLU A 1048 37.26 -12.76 25.13
C GLU A 1048 35.95 -12.92 24.36
N LYS A 1049 34.87 -13.33 25.04
CA LYS A 1049 33.52 -13.37 24.46
C LYS A 1049 33.03 -11.99 24.02
N SER A 1050 33.27 -10.96 24.82
CA SER A 1050 32.89 -9.57 24.50
C SER A 1050 33.59 -9.07 23.22
N LEU A 1051 34.91 -9.25 23.13
CA LEU A 1051 35.68 -8.89 21.94
C LEU A 1051 35.27 -9.70 20.70
N SER A 1052 34.96 -10.99 20.86
CA SER A 1052 34.43 -11.80 19.76
C SER A 1052 33.11 -11.24 19.21
N ARG A 1053 32.21 -10.74 20.08
CA ARG A 1053 30.94 -10.16 19.65
C ARG A 1053 31.10 -8.78 19.02
N TYR A 1054 31.97 -7.92 19.56
CA TYR A 1054 32.32 -6.66 18.89
C TYR A 1054 32.95 -6.91 17.52
N ARG A 1055 33.81 -7.92 17.41
CA ARG A 1055 34.39 -8.34 16.12
C ARG A 1055 33.29 -8.72 15.12
N SER A 1056 32.33 -9.57 15.49
CA SER A 1056 31.22 -9.90 14.60
C SER A 1056 30.43 -8.66 14.17
N ALA A 1057 30.15 -7.71 15.07
CA ALA A 1057 29.46 -6.47 14.70
C ALA A 1057 30.26 -5.59 13.71
N VAL A 1058 31.59 -5.50 13.89
CA VAL A 1058 32.48 -4.67 13.07
C VAL A 1058 32.84 -5.33 11.74
N GLU A 1059 32.91 -6.66 11.68
CA GLU A 1059 33.33 -7.40 10.48
C GLU A 1059 32.14 -7.90 9.65
N GLU A 1060 31.11 -8.46 10.28
CA GLU A 1060 29.99 -9.12 9.59
C GLU A 1060 28.88 -8.13 9.19
N ASP A 1061 28.64 -7.08 9.98
CA ASP A 1061 27.65 -6.01 9.69
C ASP A 1061 28.28 -4.60 9.74
N ARG A 1062 29.44 -4.48 9.08
CA ARG A 1062 30.31 -3.28 9.09
C ARG A 1062 29.65 -1.98 8.61
N PHE A 1063 28.55 -2.07 7.86
CA PHE A 1063 27.85 -0.93 7.27
C PHE A 1063 26.67 -0.44 8.12
N SER A 1064 26.37 -1.15 9.21
CA SER A 1064 25.35 -0.73 10.17
C SER A 1064 25.83 0.44 11.04
N VAL A 1065 24.87 1.19 11.59
CA VAL A 1065 25.14 2.17 12.65
C VAL A 1065 25.73 1.49 13.90
N TRP A 1066 25.43 0.20 14.11
CA TRP A 1066 25.90 -0.57 15.26
C TRP A 1066 27.39 -0.91 15.19
N ALA A 1067 27.97 -1.07 14.00
CA ALA A 1067 29.42 -1.19 13.84
C ALA A 1067 30.16 0.06 14.38
N LYS A 1068 29.60 1.26 14.20
CA LYS A 1068 30.15 2.48 14.79
C LYS A 1068 30.07 2.45 16.32
N TYR A 1069 28.93 2.05 16.88
CA TYR A 1069 28.79 1.92 18.34
C TYR A 1069 29.74 0.87 18.92
N ALA A 1070 29.99 -0.23 18.22
CA ALA A 1070 30.97 -1.24 18.60
C ALA A 1070 32.37 -0.64 18.72
N VAL A 1071 32.79 0.14 17.71
CA VAL A 1071 34.08 0.85 17.71
C VAL A 1071 34.19 1.83 18.88
N ASP A 1072 33.16 2.64 19.11
CA ASP A 1072 33.16 3.62 20.20
C ASP A 1072 33.27 2.92 21.57
N ASP A 1073 32.57 1.78 21.74
CA ASP A 1073 32.70 0.92 22.91
C ASP A 1073 34.12 0.34 23.05
N LEU A 1074 34.72 -0.16 21.96
CA LEU A 1074 36.10 -0.70 21.96
C LEU A 1074 37.13 0.37 22.37
N LYS A 1075 36.98 1.62 21.91
CA LYS A 1075 37.84 2.75 22.32
C LYS A 1075 37.77 2.98 23.84
N ALA A 1076 36.57 2.89 24.41
CA ALA A 1076 36.38 2.99 25.85
C ALA A 1076 36.94 1.78 26.61
N GLU A 1077 36.80 0.56 26.08
CA GLU A 1077 37.38 -0.64 26.69
C GLU A 1077 38.90 -0.60 26.72
N ARG A 1078 39.56 -0.11 25.67
CA ARG A 1078 41.02 0.00 25.61
C ARG A 1078 41.59 0.76 26.82
N GLN A 1079 40.97 1.89 27.14
CA GLN A 1079 41.37 2.74 28.26
C GLN A 1079 41.18 2.03 29.61
N ARG A 1080 40.13 1.22 29.75
CA ARG A 1080 39.88 0.45 30.98
C ARG A 1080 40.83 -0.73 31.13
N MET A 1081 41.19 -1.40 30.05
CA MET A 1081 42.16 -2.50 30.08
C MET A 1081 43.52 -2.01 30.60
N ASP A 1082 43.95 -0.79 30.27
CA ASP A 1082 45.15 -0.18 30.86
C ASP A 1082 45.01 0.02 32.37
N GLN A 1083 43.85 0.46 32.83
CA GLN A 1083 43.57 0.65 34.26
C GLN A 1083 43.58 -0.69 35.00
N TRP A 1084 42.91 -1.72 34.48
CA TRP A 1084 42.90 -3.06 35.08
C TRP A 1084 44.29 -3.68 35.12
N THR A 1085 45.06 -3.57 34.05
CA THR A 1085 46.45 -4.07 34.01
C THR A 1085 47.33 -3.38 35.06
N LYS A 1086 47.06 -2.11 35.40
CA LYS A 1086 47.77 -1.38 36.45
C LYS A 1086 47.29 -1.73 37.86
N ASN A 1087 45.99 -1.97 38.04
CA ASN A 1087 45.37 -2.04 39.36
C ASN A 1087 45.17 -3.47 39.89
N ILE A 1088 45.21 -4.49 39.04
CA ILE A 1088 45.02 -5.89 39.42
C ILE A 1088 46.38 -6.58 39.48
N SER A 1089 46.86 -6.91 40.69
CA SER A 1089 48.21 -7.42 40.91
C SER A 1089 48.50 -8.71 40.12
N LEU A 1090 47.55 -9.63 40.05
CA LEU A 1090 47.69 -10.89 39.31
C LEU A 1090 47.97 -10.70 37.81
N LEU A 1091 47.49 -9.61 37.19
CA LEU A 1091 47.80 -9.31 35.79
C LEU A 1091 49.26 -8.88 35.57
N GLN A 1092 49.96 -8.51 36.65
CA GLN A 1092 51.36 -8.11 36.66
C GLN A 1092 52.29 -9.22 37.14
N THR A 1093 51.86 -9.97 38.16
CA THR A 1093 52.69 -10.95 38.86
C THR A 1093 52.57 -12.37 38.31
N ASP A 1094 51.42 -12.72 37.70
CA ASP A 1094 51.20 -14.04 37.08
C ASP A 1094 51.35 -13.94 35.56
N GLU A 1095 52.36 -14.66 35.04
CA GLU A 1095 52.71 -14.61 33.62
C GLU A 1095 51.58 -15.13 32.72
N LYS A 1096 50.79 -16.11 33.17
CA LYS A 1096 49.66 -16.67 32.42
C LYS A 1096 48.60 -15.60 32.20
N PHE A 1097 48.20 -14.92 33.27
CA PHE A 1097 47.16 -13.88 33.21
C PHE A 1097 47.64 -12.62 32.49
N GLY A 1098 48.88 -12.19 32.73
CA GLY A 1098 49.50 -11.07 32.03
C GLY A 1098 49.62 -11.29 30.51
N ASN A 1099 50.04 -12.48 30.08
CA ASN A 1099 50.10 -12.84 28.65
C ASN A 1099 48.72 -12.83 27.98
N ARG A 1100 47.70 -13.39 28.66
CA ARG A 1100 46.33 -13.41 28.13
C ARG A 1100 45.75 -12.00 28.01
N MET A 1101 45.96 -11.13 29.01
CA MET A 1101 45.53 -9.73 28.94
C MET A 1101 46.21 -9.00 27.78
N ARG A 1102 47.54 -9.16 27.59
CA ARG A 1102 48.26 -8.60 26.42
C ARG A 1102 47.68 -9.07 25.09
N SER A 1103 47.39 -10.37 24.97
CA SER A 1103 46.76 -10.92 23.76
C SER A 1103 45.39 -10.32 23.48
N LEU A 1104 44.55 -10.12 24.51
CA LEU A 1104 43.25 -9.48 24.36
C LEU A 1104 43.38 -8.00 23.97
N THR A 1105 44.35 -7.29 24.56
CA THR A 1105 44.65 -5.88 24.21
C THR A 1105 45.06 -5.77 22.75
N GLN A 1106 45.93 -6.66 22.28
CA GLN A 1106 46.35 -6.69 20.88
C GLN A 1106 45.16 -6.93 19.95
N ARG A 1107 44.32 -7.94 20.25
CA ARG A 1107 43.10 -8.21 19.47
C ARG A 1107 42.17 -7.00 19.40
N LEU A 1108 42.01 -6.26 20.50
CA LEU A 1108 41.23 -5.03 20.53
C LEU A 1108 41.85 -3.95 19.64
N GLU A 1109 43.16 -3.70 19.76
CA GLU A 1109 43.87 -2.73 18.95
C GLU A 1109 43.80 -3.07 17.45
N ASP A 1110 43.88 -4.35 17.10
CA ASP A 1110 43.70 -4.81 15.72
C ASP A 1110 42.31 -4.44 15.18
N LEU A 1111 41.25 -4.59 15.99
CA LEU A 1111 39.89 -4.18 15.61
C LEU A 1111 39.78 -2.66 15.42
N LEU A 1112 40.41 -1.86 16.28
CA LEU A 1112 40.43 -0.39 16.14
C LEU A 1112 41.25 0.09 14.94
N ASN A 1113 42.34 -0.61 14.62
CA ASN A 1113 43.18 -0.25 13.48
C ASN A 1113 42.54 -0.64 12.13
N ARG A 1114 41.71 -1.69 12.11
CA ARG A 1114 40.89 -2.06 10.93
C ARG A 1114 39.86 -0.98 10.56
N GLU A 1115 39.36 -0.20 11.52
CA GLU A 1115 38.54 1.00 11.26
C GLU A 1115 39.33 2.08 10.50
N LYS A 1116 40.58 2.35 10.93
CA LYS A 1116 41.42 3.41 10.35
C LYS A 1116 41.83 3.12 8.90
N ILE A 1117 41.99 1.85 8.53
CA ILE A 1117 42.35 1.43 7.17
C ILE A 1117 41.16 1.53 6.19
N THR A 1118 39.93 1.61 6.71
CA THR A 1118 38.70 1.52 5.89
C THR A 1118 37.91 2.82 5.76
N ASN A 1119 38.34 3.93 6.38
CA ASN A 1119 37.61 5.20 6.31
C ASN A 1119 38.51 6.47 6.27
N PRO A 1120 39.00 6.90 5.08
CA PRO A 1120 39.81 8.12 4.95
C PRO A 1120 38.99 9.43 5.01
N LYS A 1121 37.65 9.39 5.01
CA LYS A 1121 36.79 10.59 4.88
C LYS A 1121 35.73 10.68 5.98
N LEU A 1122 36.19 10.89 7.21
CA LEU A 1122 35.45 11.62 8.25
C LEU A 1122 36.22 12.86 8.74
N GLN A 1123 37.21 13.31 7.96
CA GLN A 1123 37.79 14.65 8.09
C GLN A 1123 37.17 15.58 7.05
N ALA A 1124 36.05 16.21 7.41
CA ALA A 1124 35.70 17.55 6.95
C ALA A 1124 34.95 18.25 8.09
N PRO A 1125 35.24 19.53 8.34
CA PRO A 1125 34.91 20.20 9.60
C PRO A 1125 33.43 20.54 9.68
N ASN A 1126 32.95 20.71 10.91
CA ASN A 1126 31.75 21.50 11.21
C ASN A 1126 31.71 22.78 10.36
N SER A 1127 30.78 22.87 9.42
CA SER A 1127 30.33 24.15 8.90
C SER A 1127 28.81 24.14 8.75
N LYS A 1128 28.19 24.98 9.57
CA LYS A 1128 26.80 25.44 9.51
C LYS A 1128 26.42 25.91 8.09
N GLN A 1129 25.28 25.46 7.58
CA GLN A 1129 24.12 26.29 7.16
C GLN A 1129 22.97 25.41 6.68
#